data_AF-A0A1Y3CNT1-F1
#
_entry.id   AF-A0A1Y3CNT1-F1
#
_cell.length_a   1.000
_cell.length_b   1.000
_cell.length_c   1.000
_cell.angle_alpha   90.00
_cell.angle_beta   90.00
_cell.angle_gamma   90.00
#
_symmetry.space_group_name_H-M   'P 1'
#
loop_
_entity.id
_entity.type
_entity.pdbx_description
1 polymer ?
#
loop_
_entity_poly.entity_id
_entity_poly.type
_entity_poly.pdbx_seq_one_letter_code
_entity_poly.pdbx_strand_id
1 'polypeptide(L)'
;MHLKYLSLCLFGLSLSACSTHVIKSNQNSTVSLDQRAAKGLNAMYDYPSYNFNGHFKLGFEKDQPKAQNQSLDARLEKQVNDYLRAQKIHLTAQQKQDLYHAIAHKEDTAYRSNKSKAFADFAINLFDSLQFSYDGSVHYKQKMAALNLTAKYEKPTLLVQAKVPMIVDFQNYKFYTNYFALMPYLVNSENQSNFSFIDFSKYKAEINRVDVKKLADYLKQTTKLQYSLANPKDVETIALTSQDKAQGVVEKIRLNMSLEEMIMQMRLFDKVNRSYFTQSVLGLTTTDMAKVDAKTVDAQVERSVIQNDGEDDYATSKMSAEAADAYRSSQKLYKLVNAQVSRSTTEASDETDYAVASAEAVDAAEVSQGDVESVAEVSKASEENYLSRAQCETLMEQGTKAMMGDITYCQAEYDVDLLNRLNPKAKSFEKPAIFSAEASELDRLFEQYATPEFKDAQAFKLLWAKHQTEIRKVLKKPQQQNPFVVDVGLDQKGRAVKVDYDLAYWVDGFGRFKFKADLNAFNYGSAMPINPSELKNAKSIEEISKGSMFENMIKGMSKSFGVSDQDLSKSTQVSQQLSLEDQLEQLGVQVYDTSKSYMKTYQAVFIMKLTAEQPEIVKSYSVAELNEIARVYAYGYAGESIFNPQGKELVELEQLAKKHHLELSEQFDDRVGDDVYSVVLKVMNATQDRQAWNKFIQQYKTPKTIFEHYYAEQFQKAEDLDAQEKACLTATAKILAQAFDDSRNNKLSQKSVEKLDQDSLEYIDYDLYRTTYEKVQKSFKK
;
A
#
# COMPACT_ATOMS: atom_id res chain seq x y z
N MET A 1 2.86 -9.47 -4.43
CA MET A 1 4.12 -9.89 -5.09
C MET A 1 4.91 -8.66 -5.57
N HIS A 2 5.15 -7.69 -4.70
CA HIS A 2 5.64 -6.37 -5.11
C HIS A 2 7.06 -6.14 -4.57
N LEU A 3 7.91 -5.50 -5.38
CA LEU A 3 9.33 -5.15 -5.16
C LEU A 3 10.42 -6.24 -5.27
N LYS A 4 10.12 -7.54 -5.24
CA LYS A 4 11.17 -8.59 -5.34
C LYS A 4 11.80 -8.77 -6.74
N TYR A 5 11.11 -8.39 -7.81
CA TYR A 5 11.61 -8.59 -9.19
C TYR A 5 12.25 -7.35 -9.80
N LEU A 6 11.84 -6.14 -9.39
CA LEU A 6 12.47 -4.89 -9.84
C LEU A 6 13.78 -4.60 -9.08
N SER A 7 13.92 -5.16 -7.88
CA SER A 7 15.16 -5.08 -7.09
C SER A 7 16.31 -5.83 -7.76
N LEU A 8 16.07 -6.89 -8.53
CA LEU A 8 17.15 -7.71 -9.13
C LEU A 8 18.00 -6.99 -10.19
N CYS A 9 17.47 -5.98 -10.90
CA CYS A 9 18.27 -5.25 -11.90
C CYS A 9 19.16 -4.15 -11.30
N LEU A 10 18.75 -3.54 -10.17
CA LEU A 10 19.53 -2.50 -9.47
C LEU A 10 20.37 -3.08 -8.30
N PHE A 11 19.91 -4.14 -7.64
CA PHE A 11 20.71 -4.91 -6.67
C PHE A 11 21.67 -5.90 -7.35
N GLY A 12 21.41 -6.31 -8.60
CA GLY A 12 22.34 -7.15 -9.37
C GLY A 12 23.67 -6.47 -9.66
N LEU A 13 23.66 -5.14 -9.81
CA LEU A 13 24.88 -4.33 -9.98
C LEU A 13 25.67 -4.16 -8.68
N SER A 14 25.05 -4.27 -7.50
CA SER A 14 25.72 -4.10 -6.21
C SER A 14 26.17 -5.42 -5.56
N LEU A 15 25.48 -6.53 -5.80
CA LEU A 15 25.73 -7.81 -5.10
C LEU A 15 26.84 -8.68 -5.70
N SER A 16 27.43 -8.32 -6.83
CA SER A 16 28.56 -9.07 -7.39
C SER A 16 29.91 -8.69 -6.76
N ALA A 17 29.97 -7.72 -5.84
CA ALA A 17 31.17 -7.07 -5.29
C ALA A 17 32.21 -7.99 -4.57
N CYS A 18 32.09 -9.32 -4.56
CA CYS A 18 32.98 -10.19 -3.77
C CYS A 18 33.65 -11.34 -4.56
N SER A 19 33.85 -11.25 -5.88
CA SER A 19 34.66 -12.24 -6.63
C SER A 19 36.13 -11.78 -6.75
N THR A 20 37.07 -12.57 -6.21
CA THR A 20 38.49 -12.18 -6.08
C THR A 20 39.43 -12.66 -7.21
N HIS A 21 38.93 -13.09 -8.38
CA HIS A 21 39.82 -13.57 -9.46
C HIS A 21 39.41 -13.14 -10.88
N VAL A 22 40.41 -12.66 -11.62
CA VAL A 22 40.36 -12.28 -13.04
C VAL A 22 40.37 -13.55 -13.90
N ILE A 23 39.32 -13.79 -14.68
CA ILE A 23 39.29 -14.87 -15.68
C ILE A 23 39.84 -14.30 -16.99
N LYS A 24 40.96 -14.86 -17.47
CA LYS A 24 41.59 -14.47 -18.74
C LYS A 24 40.65 -14.76 -19.92
N SER A 25 40.36 -13.76 -20.73
CA SER A 25 39.61 -13.93 -21.97
C SER A 25 40.51 -14.49 -23.09
N ASN A 26 40.21 -15.67 -23.61
CA ASN A 26 40.75 -16.11 -24.90
C ASN A 26 40.06 -15.33 -26.03
N GLN A 27 40.90 -14.77 -26.92
CA GLN A 27 40.52 -14.31 -28.25
C GLN A 27 40.59 -15.53 -29.18
N ASN A 28 39.49 -15.85 -29.87
CA ASN A 28 39.51 -16.43 -31.21
C ASN A 28 38.10 -16.43 -31.84
N SER A 29 38.13 -16.25 -33.15
CA SER A 29 37.08 -15.89 -34.10
C SER A 29 36.25 -17.08 -34.59
N THR A 30 34.94 -17.10 -34.29
CA THR A 30 33.77 -17.72 -34.98
C THR A 30 32.57 -17.78 -34.02
N VAL A 31 32.36 -16.70 -33.27
CA VAL A 31 31.38 -16.64 -32.17
C VAL A 31 30.09 -16.03 -32.72
N SER A 32 28.94 -16.67 -32.54
CA SER A 32 27.64 -16.18 -33.03
C SER A 32 27.23 -14.87 -32.33
N LEU A 33 26.30 -14.10 -32.93
CA LEU A 33 25.91 -12.77 -32.41
C LEU A 33 25.42 -12.83 -30.96
N ASP A 34 24.61 -13.83 -30.64
CA ASP A 34 24.12 -14.14 -29.29
C ASP A 34 25.26 -14.36 -28.29
N GLN A 35 26.29 -15.12 -28.68
CA GLN A 35 27.45 -15.36 -27.83
C GLN A 35 28.32 -14.12 -27.66
N ARG A 36 28.45 -13.26 -28.69
CA ARG A 36 29.17 -11.99 -28.59
C ARG A 36 28.48 -11.01 -27.64
N ALA A 37 27.16 -10.85 -27.76
CA ALA A 37 26.38 -10.01 -26.86
C ALA A 37 26.46 -10.50 -25.40
N ALA A 38 26.26 -11.81 -25.17
CA ALA A 38 26.37 -12.41 -23.83
C ALA A 38 27.77 -12.26 -23.23
N LYS A 39 28.84 -12.50 -24.04
CA LYS A 39 30.23 -12.29 -23.60
C LYS A 39 30.51 -10.83 -23.28
N GLY A 40 30.00 -9.91 -24.09
CA GLY A 40 30.16 -8.48 -23.88
C GLY A 40 29.53 -7.99 -22.58
N LEU A 41 28.30 -8.40 -22.30
CA LEU A 41 27.61 -8.08 -21.04
C LEU A 41 28.33 -8.69 -19.83
N ASN A 42 28.78 -9.94 -19.95
CA ASN A 42 29.49 -10.63 -18.88
C ASN A 42 30.88 -10.06 -18.58
N ALA A 43 31.42 -9.20 -19.45
CA ALA A 43 32.69 -8.53 -19.22
C ALA A 43 32.69 -7.73 -17.90
N MET A 44 31.56 -7.19 -17.45
CA MET A 44 31.48 -6.46 -16.16
C MET A 44 31.96 -7.29 -14.97
N TYR A 45 31.75 -8.60 -15.01
CA TYR A 45 32.17 -9.53 -13.95
C TYR A 45 33.61 -10.05 -14.09
N ASP A 46 34.27 -9.80 -15.23
CA ASP A 46 35.61 -10.34 -15.52
C ASP A 46 36.73 -9.35 -15.17
N TYR A 47 36.39 -8.08 -14.91
CA TYR A 47 37.32 -7.03 -14.53
C TYR A 47 37.22 -6.72 -13.03
N PRO A 48 38.32 -6.34 -12.37
CA PRO A 48 38.31 -6.10 -10.92
C PRO A 48 37.55 -4.85 -10.48
N SER A 49 37.25 -3.94 -11.42
CA SER A 49 36.43 -2.77 -11.21
C SER A 49 35.91 -2.21 -12.53
N TYR A 50 34.85 -1.40 -12.52
CA TYR A 50 34.41 -0.59 -13.66
C TYR A 50 33.57 0.60 -13.19
N ASN A 51 33.48 1.63 -14.03
CA ASN A 51 32.52 2.72 -13.87
C ASN A 51 31.26 2.43 -14.68
N PHE A 52 30.14 2.96 -14.21
CA PHE A 52 28.90 2.93 -14.96
C PHE A 52 28.16 4.26 -14.84
N ASN A 53 27.34 4.56 -15.83
CA ASN A 53 26.33 5.61 -15.75
C ASN A 53 25.15 5.29 -16.65
N GLY A 54 24.05 6.00 -16.50
CA GLY A 54 22.95 5.89 -17.43
C GLY A 54 21.73 6.70 -17.02
N HIS A 55 20.66 6.54 -17.78
CA HIS A 55 19.41 7.24 -17.57
C HIS A 55 18.26 6.24 -17.62
N PHE A 56 17.16 6.57 -16.95
CA PHE A 56 15.90 5.89 -17.22
C PHE A 56 14.73 6.87 -17.21
N LYS A 57 13.75 6.57 -18.05
CA LYS A 57 12.52 7.32 -18.21
C LYS A 57 11.32 6.39 -18.15
N LEU A 58 10.31 6.84 -17.43
CA LEU A 58 8.98 6.24 -17.38
C LEU A 58 8.07 7.08 -18.27
N GLY A 59 7.19 6.45 -19.03
CA GLY A 59 6.18 7.16 -19.81
C GLY A 59 4.90 6.36 -19.93
N PHE A 60 3.80 7.05 -20.20
CA PHE A 60 2.50 6.43 -20.40
C PHE A 60 1.85 6.98 -21.68
N GLU A 61 1.47 6.08 -22.59
CA GLU A 61 0.65 6.42 -23.74
C GLU A 61 -0.79 6.00 -23.45
N LYS A 62 -1.67 6.98 -23.20
CA LYS A 62 -3.10 6.74 -23.09
C LYS A 62 -3.70 6.53 -24.48
N ASP A 63 -4.46 5.45 -24.64
CA ASP A 63 -5.56 5.45 -25.62
C ASP A 63 -6.68 6.31 -25.03
N GLN A 64 -6.80 7.57 -25.46
CA GLN A 64 -7.91 8.42 -25.04
C GLN A 64 -9.19 8.05 -25.82
N PRO A 65 -10.27 7.60 -25.17
CA PRO A 65 -11.59 8.05 -25.59
C PRO A 65 -11.66 9.56 -25.32
N LYS A 66 -12.12 10.33 -26.31
CA LYS A 66 -12.31 11.78 -26.18
C LYS A 66 -13.13 12.08 -24.92
N ALA A 67 -12.65 13.00 -24.08
CA ALA A 67 -13.42 13.54 -22.98
C ALA A 67 -14.74 14.14 -23.51
N GLN A 68 -15.83 13.38 -23.38
CA GLN A 68 -17.18 13.92 -23.49
C GLN A 68 -17.51 14.58 -22.16
N ASN A 69 -18.13 15.76 -22.20
CA ASN A 69 -18.73 16.38 -21.02
C ASN A 69 -19.67 15.34 -20.37
N GLN A 70 -19.25 14.74 -19.26
CA GLN A 70 -19.99 13.69 -18.57
C GLN A 70 -21.13 14.32 -17.76
N SER A 71 -22.30 14.37 -18.36
CA SER A 71 -23.58 14.40 -17.64
C SER A 71 -23.95 12.97 -17.26
N LEU A 72 -24.61 12.79 -16.11
CA LEU A 72 -25.18 11.50 -15.72
C LEU A 72 -26.07 10.96 -16.85
N ASP A 73 -26.05 9.65 -17.09
CA ASP A 73 -26.95 9.02 -18.05
C ASP A 73 -28.41 9.43 -17.77
N ALA A 74 -29.12 9.88 -18.81
CA ALA A 74 -30.46 10.47 -18.65
C ALA A 74 -31.50 9.47 -18.10
N ARG A 75 -31.31 8.17 -18.35
CA ARG A 75 -32.18 7.13 -17.80
C ARG A 75 -31.88 6.92 -16.32
N LEU A 76 -30.60 6.89 -15.93
CA LEU A 76 -30.16 6.80 -14.54
C LEU A 76 -30.62 8.02 -13.73
N GLU A 77 -30.45 9.23 -14.26
CA GLU A 77 -30.92 10.47 -13.64
C GLU A 77 -32.44 10.43 -13.40
N LYS A 78 -33.20 9.95 -14.38
CA LYS A 78 -34.65 9.80 -14.26
C LYS A 78 -35.02 8.78 -13.19
N GLN A 79 -34.37 7.61 -13.15
CA GLN A 79 -34.65 6.57 -12.16
C GLN A 79 -34.38 7.04 -10.73
N VAL A 80 -33.27 7.72 -10.50
CA VAL A 80 -32.94 8.30 -9.19
C VAL A 80 -33.98 9.34 -8.79
N ASN A 81 -34.37 10.23 -9.71
CA ASN A 81 -35.39 11.25 -9.44
C ASN A 81 -36.76 10.64 -9.12
N ASP A 82 -37.17 9.63 -9.88
CA ASP A 82 -38.46 8.96 -9.69
C ASP A 82 -38.46 8.15 -8.39
N TYR A 83 -37.33 7.55 -8.01
CA TYR A 83 -37.15 6.89 -6.71
C TYR A 83 -37.30 7.86 -5.53
N LEU A 84 -36.55 8.97 -5.56
CA LEU A 84 -36.61 9.99 -4.51
C LEU A 84 -38.02 10.58 -4.39
N ARG A 85 -38.70 10.80 -5.53
CA ARG A 85 -40.09 11.29 -5.55
C ARG A 85 -41.06 10.27 -4.95
N ALA A 86 -40.93 8.99 -5.27
CA ALA A 86 -41.76 7.92 -4.71
C ALA A 86 -41.65 7.86 -3.18
N GLN A 87 -40.45 8.12 -2.66
CA GLN A 87 -40.17 8.17 -1.21
C GLN A 87 -40.50 9.51 -0.54
N LYS A 88 -41.02 10.49 -1.29
CA LYS A 88 -41.26 11.87 -0.82
C LYS A 88 -40.01 12.54 -0.24
N ILE A 89 -38.85 12.23 -0.81
CA ILE A 89 -37.56 12.84 -0.44
C ILE A 89 -37.34 14.06 -1.34
N HIS A 90 -37.18 15.23 -0.71
CA HIS A 90 -36.99 16.49 -1.40
C HIS A 90 -35.53 16.96 -1.29
N LEU A 91 -34.81 16.95 -2.41
CA LEU A 91 -33.46 17.53 -2.52
C LEU A 91 -33.53 18.88 -3.25
N THR A 92 -32.71 19.84 -2.81
CA THR A 92 -32.55 21.11 -3.51
C THR A 92 -31.90 20.91 -4.88
N ALA A 93 -32.07 21.87 -5.79
CA ALA A 93 -31.46 21.82 -7.11
C ALA A 93 -29.92 21.69 -7.03
N GLN A 94 -29.30 22.42 -6.10
CA GLN A 94 -27.86 22.37 -5.85
C GLN A 94 -27.41 20.99 -5.36
N GLN A 95 -28.11 20.42 -4.38
CA GLN A 95 -27.80 19.08 -3.88
C GLN A 95 -27.92 18.02 -4.97
N LYS A 96 -28.95 18.10 -5.82
CA LYS A 96 -29.08 17.17 -6.96
C LYS A 96 -27.93 17.32 -7.95
N GLN A 97 -27.54 18.55 -8.26
CA GLN A 97 -26.45 18.84 -9.19
C GLN A 97 -25.10 18.33 -8.65
N ASP A 98 -24.79 18.61 -7.39
CA ASP A 98 -23.55 18.15 -6.75
C ASP A 98 -23.49 16.63 -6.67
N LEU A 99 -24.63 15.99 -6.43
CA LEU A 99 -24.79 14.55 -6.37
C LEU A 99 -24.66 13.88 -7.73
N TYR A 100 -25.32 14.39 -8.77
CA TYR A 100 -25.17 13.87 -10.14
C TYR A 100 -23.77 14.09 -10.68
N HIS A 101 -23.13 15.20 -10.31
CA HIS A 101 -21.73 15.42 -10.62
C HIS A 101 -20.84 14.37 -9.91
N ALA A 102 -21.04 14.13 -8.61
CA ALA A 102 -20.28 13.11 -7.88
C ALA A 102 -20.45 11.68 -8.45
N ILE A 103 -21.65 11.35 -8.96
CA ILE A 103 -21.97 10.05 -9.57
C ILE A 103 -21.45 9.93 -11.01
N ALA A 104 -21.60 10.97 -11.83
CA ALA A 104 -21.13 10.97 -13.22
C ALA A 104 -19.60 10.87 -13.29
N HIS A 105 -18.88 11.50 -12.35
CA HIS A 105 -17.44 11.27 -12.18
C HIS A 105 -17.13 9.86 -11.67
N LYS A 106 -18.09 9.15 -11.05
CA LYS A 106 -17.94 7.77 -10.56
C LYS A 106 -18.24 6.70 -11.63
N GLU A 107 -19.04 7.00 -12.67
CA GLU A 107 -19.40 6.05 -13.74
C GLU A 107 -18.18 5.58 -14.58
N ASP A 108 -17.13 6.41 -14.68
CA ASP A 108 -15.84 6.04 -15.29
C ASP A 108 -14.97 5.13 -14.39
N THR A 109 -15.52 4.72 -13.24
CA THR A 109 -14.77 4.20 -12.09
C THR A 109 -15.53 3.15 -11.27
N ALA A 110 -16.43 2.37 -11.90
CA ALA A 110 -17.05 1.20 -11.24
C ALA A 110 -16.03 0.18 -10.68
N TYR A 111 -14.73 0.33 -10.97
CA TYR A 111 -13.64 -0.43 -10.34
C TYR A 111 -12.61 0.37 -9.53
N ARG A 112 -12.69 1.71 -9.42
CA ARG A 112 -11.57 2.50 -8.85
C ARG A 112 -12.00 3.85 -8.30
N SER A 113 -12.02 4.03 -6.99
CA SER A 113 -12.36 5.32 -6.34
C SER A 113 -11.74 6.56 -7.04
N ASN A 114 -12.50 7.65 -7.16
CA ASN A 114 -12.11 8.86 -7.89
C ASN A 114 -10.77 9.51 -7.46
N LYS A 115 -10.30 9.25 -6.24
CA LYS A 115 -8.96 9.66 -5.79
C LYS A 115 -7.84 8.98 -6.59
N SER A 116 -8.06 7.76 -7.06
CA SER A 116 -7.08 6.98 -7.83
C SER A 116 -6.94 7.45 -9.28
N LYS A 117 -7.98 8.02 -9.91
CA LYS A 117 -7.91 8.55 -11.29
C LYS A 117 -7.21 9.90 -11.34
N ALA A 118 -7.53 10.82 -10.43
CA ALA A 118 -6.79 12.08 -10.30
C ALA A 118 -5.33 11.84 -9.89
N PHE A 119 -5.09 10.89 -8.97
CA PHE A 119 -3.74 10.44 -8.64
C PHE A 119 -3.05 9.76 -9.81
N ALA A 120 -3.74 8.94 -10.60
CA ALA A 120 -3.18 8.30 -11.79
C ALA A 120 -2.83 9.32 -12.87
N ASP A 121 -3.69 10.30 -13.12
CA ASP A 121 -3.45 11.36 -14.10
C ASP A 121 -2.33 12.30 -13.64
N PHE A 122 -2.28 12.61 -12.34
CA PHE A 122 -1.15 13.30 -11.73
C PHE A 122 0.14 12.47 -11.86
N ALA A 123 0.10 11.19 -11.53
CA ALA A 123 1.25 10.29 -11.57
C ALA A 123 1.75 10.12 -13.01
N ILE A 124 0.87 9.91 -13.99
CA ILE A 124 1.20 9.84 -15.41
C ILE A 124 1.92 11.13 -15.86
N ASN A 125 1.34 12.30 -15.57
CA ASN A 125 1.95 13.59 -15.92
C ASN A 125 3.28 13.85 -15.19
N LEU A 126 3.40 13.36 -13.95
CA LEU A 126 4.62 13.44 -13.16
C LEU A 126 5.72 12.56 -13.76
N PHE A 127 5.41 11.30 -14.10
CA PHE A 127 6.37 10.35 -14.68
C PHE A 127 6.91 10.82 -16.02
N ASP A 128 6.09 11.42 -16.88
CA ASP A 128 6.55 11.96 -18.17
C ASP A 128 7.56 13.11 -18.03
N SER A 129 7.45 13.89 -16.94
CA SER A 129 8.29 15.05 -16.63
C SER A 129 9.49 14.72 -15.74
N LEU A 130 9.57 13.50 -15.21
CA LEU A 130 10.67 13.03 -14.38
C LEU A 130 11.73 12.33 -15.23
N GLN A 131 12.97 12.76 -15.04
CA GLN A 131 14.15 12.12 -15.62
C GLN A 131 15.03 11.60 -14.49
N PHE A 132 15.41 10.34 -14.58
CA PHE A 132 16.35 9.75 -13.65
C PHE A 132 17.67 9.49 -14.37
N SER A 133 18.76 9.81 -13.69
CA SER A 133 20.11 9.47 -14.12
C SER A 133 20.86 8.85 -12.96
N TYR A 134 21.83 8.01 -13.28
CA TYR A 134 22.65 7.36 -12.28
C TYR A 134 24.09 7.25 -12.75
N ASP A 135 25.02 7.28 -11.81
CA ASP A 135 26.46 7.12 -12.08
C ASP A 135 27.15 6.45 -10.90
N GLY A 136 28.24 5.74 -11.14
CA GLY A 136 28.88 4.98 -10.07
C GLY A 136 30.12 4.21 -10.47
N SER A 137 30.58 3.40 -9.52
CA SER A 137 31.74 2.53 -9.67
C SER A 137 31.58 1.26 -8.86
N VAL A 138 32.00 0.13 -9.41
CA VAL A 138 32.07 -1.15 -8.71
C VAL A 138 33.54 -1.53 -8.50
N HIS A 139 33.90 -1.98 -7.29
CA HIS A 139 35.24 -2.40 -6.91
C HIS A 139 35.21 -3.76 -6.22
N TYR A 140 35.36 -4.84 -7.00
CA TYR A 140 35.25 -6.22 -6.50
C TYR A 140 36.30 -6.59 -5.47
N LYS A 141 37.54 -6.12 -5.65
CA LYS A 141 38.62 -6.41 -4.68
C LYS A 141 38.42 -5.71 -3.34
N GLN A 142 37.86 -4.50 -3.37
CA GLN A 142 37.60 -3.70 -2.17
C GLN A 142 36.26 -4.08 -1.53
N LYS A 143 35.45 -4.91 -2.19
CA LYS A 143 34.10 -5.27 -1.75
C LYS A 143 33.19 -4.06 -1.55
N MET A 144 33.31 -3.11 -2.48
CA MET A 144 32.60 -1.85 -2.42
C MET A 144 31.95 -1.50 -3.75
N ALA A 145 30.82 -0.82 -3.71
CA ALA A 145 30.22 -0.20 -4.88
C ALA A 145 29.60 1.15 -4.50
N ALA A 146 29.71 2.11 -5.42
CA ALA A 146 29.12 3.43 -5.30
C ALA A 146 28.07 3.62 -6.39
N LEU A 147 26.95 4.25 -6.01
CA LEU A 147 25.83 4.59 -6.88
C LEU A 147 25.32 5.97 -6.48
N ASN A 148 25.41 6.91 -7.39
CA ASN A 148 24.74 8.18 -7.32
C ASN A 148 23.44 8.09 -8.11
N LEU A 149 22.31 8.38 -7.46
CA LEU A 149 21.02 8.49 -8.14
C LEU A 149 20.60 9.96 -8.21
N THR A 150 20.31 10.44 -9.41
CA THR A 150 19.87 11.81 -9.64
C THR A 150 18.46 11.81 -10.22
N ALA A 151 17.53 12.48 -9.55
CA ALA A 151 16.19 12.74 -10.04
C ALA A 151 16.09 14.21 -10.48
N LYS A 152 15.65 14.44 -11.72
CA LYS A 152 15.46 15.76 -12.32
C LYS A 152 14.01 15.90 -12.75
N TYR A 153 13.30 16.88 -12.17
CA TYR A 153 11.98 17.30 -12.61
C TYR A 153 12.11 18.62 -13.36
N GLU A 154 11.70 18.62 -14.62
CA GLU A 154 11.84 19.80 -15.49
C GLU A 154 10.51 20.14 -16.16
N LYS A 155 10.00 21.33 -15.86
CA LYS A 155 8.91 22.01 -16.57
C LYS A 155 9.37 23.41 -16.98
N PRO A 156 8.70 24.06 -17.96
CA PRO A 156 9.12 25.38 -18.46
C PRO A 156 9.36 26.45 -17.39
N THR A 157 8.70 26.33 -16.23
CA THR A 157 8.78 27.30 -15.12
C THR A 157 9.46 26.74 -13.85
N LEU A 158 9.86 25.47 -13.82
CA LEU A 158 10.41 24.84 -12.61
C LEU A 158 11.41 23.74 -12.96
N LEU A 159 12.63 23.89 -12.45
CA LEU A 159 13.66 22.85 -12.44
C LEU A 159 13.98 22.47 -11.00
N VAL A 160 13.74 21.21 -10.64
CA VAL A 160 14.17 20.63 -9.37
C VAL A 160 15.07 19.45 -9.66
N GLN A 161 16.26 19.44 -9.06
CA GLN A 161 17.22 18.35 -9.18
C GLN A 161 17.66 17.91 -7.79
N ALA A 162 17.64 16.62 -7.55
CA ALA A 162 18.17 16.01 -6.34
C ALA A 162 19.13 14.88 -6.69
N LYS A 163 20.26 14.81 -5.98
CA LYS A 163 21.29 13.78 -6.15
C LYS A 163 21.52 13.06 -4.82
N VAL A 164 21.36 11.75 -4.81
CA VAL A 164 21.54 10.89 -3.63
C VAL A 164 22.75 9.99 -3.89
N PRO A 165 23.92 10.29 -3.29
CA PRO A 165 25.06 9.38 -3.34
C PRO A 165 24.87 8.24 -2.34
N MET A 166 25.16 7.02 -2.77
CA MET A 166 25.06 5.79 -1.99
C MET A 166 26.32 4.96 -2.19
N ILE A 167 26.82 4.36 -1.12
CA ILE A 167 27.99 3.47 -1.15
C ILE A 167 27.68 2.26 -0.29
N VAL A 168 27.81 1.06 -0.85
CA VAL A 168 27.78 -0.18 -0.08
C VAL A 168 29.21 -0.67 0.16
N ASP A 169 29.53 -0.99 1.40
CA ASP A 169 30.81 -1.52 1.85
C ASP A 169 30.58 -2.83 2.57
N PHE A 170 30.76 -3.94 1.84
CA PHE A 170 30.60 -5.28 2.38
C PHE A 170 31.78 -5.70 3.26
N GLN A 171 32.92 -4.99 3.21
CA GLN A 171 34.05 -5.29 4.08
C GLN A 171 33.78 -4.81 5.51
N ASN A 172 33.19 -3.62 5.65
CA ASN A 172 32.85 -3.03 6.94
C ASN A 172 31.38 -3.22 7.34
N TYR A 173 30.58 -3.90 6.51
CA TYR A 173 29.14 -4.11 6.71
C TYR A 173 28.36 -2.81 6.88
N LYS A 174 28.70 -1.79 6.08
CA LYS A 174 28.10 -0.46 6.15
C LYS A 174 27.51 -0.04 4.83
N PHE A 175 26.34 0.59 4.90
CA PHE A 175 25.72 1.28 3.77
C PHE A 175 25.77 2.77 4.06
N TYR A 176 26.51 3.51 3.25
CA TYR A 176 26.65 4.94 3.36
C TYR A 176 25.72 5.65 2.39
N THR A 177 25.08 6.73 2.83
CA THR A 177 24.29 7.59 1.97
C THR A 177 24.30 9.03 2.48
N ASN A 178 24.25 9.99 1.56
CA ASN A 178 23.93 11.38 1.90
C ASN A 178 22.51 11.69 1.40
N TYR A 179 21.52 11.45 2.24
CA TYR A 179 20.11 11.73 1.93
C TYR A 179 19.74 13.21 2.15
N PHE A 180 20.65 14.04 2.67
CA PHE A 180 20.40 15.45 2.99
C PHE A 180 20.19 16.32 1.74
N ALA A 181 20.67 15.88 0.58
CA ALA A 181 20.36 16.51 -0.69
C ALA A 181 18.86 16.47 -1.06
N LEU A 182 18.09 15.53 -0.49
CA LEU A 182 16.63 15.48 -0.65
C LEU A 182 15.90 16.26 0.45
N MET A 183 16.46 16.28 1.66
CA MET A 183 15.79 16.81 2.85
C MET A 183 16.78 17.59 3.74
N PRO A 184 17.24 18.78 3.32
CA PRO A 184 18.32 19.50 4.00
C PRO A 184 17.93 20.01 5.41
N TYR A 185 16.63 20.14 5.66
CA TYR A 185 16.07 20.64 6.93
C TYR A 185 16.07 19.59 8.06
N LEU A 186 16.40 18.33 7.75
CA LEU A 186 16.26 17.20 8.67
C LEU A 186 17.52 16.92 9.49
N VAL A 187 18.57 17.72 9.36
CA VAL A 187 19.82 17.60 10.13
C VAL A 187 20.50 18.94 10.36
N ASN A 188 21.36 18.99 11.38
CA ASN A 188 22.20 20.13 11.69
C ASN A 188 23.06 20.53 10.48
N SER A 189 23.16 21.84 10.24
CA SER A 189 23.92 22.42 9.12
C SER A 189 25.36 21.92 9.02
N GLU A 190 25.97 21.60 10.16
CA GLU A 190 27.34 21.06 10.26
C GLU A 190 27.52 19.66 9.66
N ASN A 191 26.44 18.89 9.48
CA ASN A 191 26.51 17.50 8.98
C ASN A 191 25.92 17.32 7.58
N GLN A 192 25.38 18.37 6.94
CA GLN A 192 24.67 18.29 5.65
C GLN A 192 25.55 17.82 4.48
N SER A 193 26.87 17.99 4.57
CA SER A 193 27.82 17.54 3.54
C SER A 193 28.38 16.13 3.77
N ASN A 194 28.12 15.51 4.93
CA ASN A 194 28.75 14.26 5.31
C ASN A 194 27.88 13.04 4.95
N PHE A 195 28.53 11.92 4.66
CA PHE A 195 27.83 10.65 4.56
C PHE A 195 27.28 10.24 5.94
N SER A 196 26.12 9.61 5.91
CA SER A 196 25.55 8.87 7.04
C SER A 196 25.68 7.38 6.76
N PHE A 197 25.77 6.52 7.78
CA PHE A 197 25.82 5.07 7.56
C PHE A 197 24.78 4.27 8.34
N ILE A 198 24.32 3.18 7.73
CA ILE A 198 23.57 2.08 8.36
C ILE A 198 24.55 0.92 8.56
N ASP A 199 24.65 0.44 9.79
CA ASP A 199 25.46 -0.73 10.15
C ASP A 199 24.61 -2.00 10.02
N PHE A 200 25.02 -2.91 9.15
CA PHE A 200 24.38 -4.20 8.94
C PHE A 200 25.28 -5.37 9.37
N SER A 201 26.29 -5.13 10.21
CA SER A 201 27.17 -6.16 10.78
C SER A 201 26.40 -7.23 11.56
N LYS A 202 25.18 -6.94 12.04
CA LYS A 202 24.28 -7.94 12.61
C LYS A 202 23.94 -9.09 11.66
N TYR A 203 24.02 -8.88 10.35
CA TYR A 203 23.79 -9.89 9.30
C TYR A 203 25.10 -10.48 8.75
N LYS A 204 26.23 -10.29 9.45
CA LYS A 204 27.55 -10.73 9.01
C LYS A 204 27.61 -12.24 8.74
N ALA A 205 26.95 -13.05 9.57
CA ALA A 205 26.94 -14.49 9.42
C ALA A 205 26.26 -14.91 8.10
N GLU A 206 25.10 -14.31 7.80
CA GLU A 206 24.32 -14.54 6.60
C GLU A 206 25.05 -14.07 5.34
N ILE A 207 25.67 -12.88 5.39
CA ILE A 207 26.44 -12.32 4.28
C ILE A 207 27.67 -13.19 3.98
N ASN A 208 28.40 -13.61 5.01
CA ASN A 208 29.60 -14.42 4.85
C ASN A 208 29.31 -15.86 4.39
N ARG A 209 28.07 -16.32 4.56
CA ARG A 209 27.64 -17.65 4.09
C ARG A 209 27.47 -17.71 2.58
N VAL A 210 27.28 -16.57 1.91
CA VAL A 210 27.10 -16.51 0.46
C VAL A 210 28.41 -16.87 -0.25
N ASP A 211 28.36 -17.90 -1.10
CA ASP A 211 29.46 -18.23 -2.01
C ASP A 211 29.41 -17.26 -3.21
N VAL A 212 30.21 -16.22 -3.13
CA VAL A 212 30.17 -15.14 -4.12
C VAL A 212 30.67 -15.60 -5.48
N LYS A 213 31.57 -16.58 -5.54
CA LYS A 213 32.02 -17.12 -6.83
C LYS A 213 30.84 -17.76 -7.54
N LYS A 214 30.09 -18.61 -6.83
CA LYS A 214 28.89 -19.25 -7.38
C LYS A 214 27.78 -18.24 -7.68
N LEU A 215 27.64 -17.19 -6.87
CA LEU A 215 26.71 -16.08 -7.17
C LEU A 215 27.08 -15.39 -8.49
N ALA A 216 28.36 -15.06 -8.68
CA ALA A 216 28.84 -14.43 -9.92
C ALA A 216 28.65 -15.36 -11.13
N ASP A 217 28.93 -16.65 -10.98
CA ASP A 217 28.71 -17.64 -12.03
C ASP A 217 27.22 -17.79 -12.37
N TYR A 218 26.33 -17.78 -11.36
CA TYR A 218 24.88 -17.77 -11.55
C TYR A 218 24.43 -16.53 -12.34
N LEU A 219 24.84 -15.33 -11.92
CA LEU A 219 24.51 -14.07 -12.60
C LEU A 219 25.00 -14.04 -14.05
N LYS A 220 26.21 -14.54 -14.32
CA LYS A 220 26.75 -14.68 -15.68
C LYS A 220 25.88 -15.56 -16.57
N GLN A 221 25.32 -16.65 -16.03
CA GLN A 221 24.41 -17.51 -16.79
C GLN A 221 23.03 -16.86 -16.97
N THR A 222 22.53 -16.12 -15.97
CA THR A 222 21.28 -15.35 -16.10
C THR A 222 21.38 -14.32 -17.23
N THR A 223 22.49 -13.59 -17.33
CA THR A 223 22.73 -12.64 -18.42
C THR A 223 22.84 -13.35 -19.78
N LYS A 224 23.44 -14.54 -19.82
CA LYS A 224 23.59 -15.35 -21.04
C LYS A 224 22.29 -16.03 -21.48
N LEU A 225 21.33 -16.20 -20.57
CA LEU A 225 20.10 -16.96 -20.77
C LEU A 225 19.30 -16.46 -21.98
N GLN A 226 18.99 -15.16 -22.00
CA GLN A 226 18.13 -14.55 -23.03
C GLN A 226 18.70 -14.76 -24.43
N TYR A 227 20.01 -14.53 -24.60
CA TYR A 227 20.70 -14.73 -25.88
C TYR A 227 20.84 -16.21 -26.26
N SER A 228 21.02 -17.09 -25.28
CA SER A 228 21.13 -18.54 -25.55
C SER A 228 19.82 -19.14 -26.02
N LEU A 229 18.68 -18.61 -25.55
CA LEU A 229 17.34 -19.07 -25.88
C LEU A 229 16.73 -18.36 -27.10
N ALA A 230 17.23 -17.18 -27.46
CA ALA A 230 16.73 -16.39 -28.58
C ALA A 230 16.78 -17.18 -29.90
N ASN A 231 15.77 -16.99 -30.76
CA ASN A 231 15.88 -17.48 -32.12
C ASN A 231 16.91 -16.63 -32.89
N PRO A 232 17.64 -17.21 -33.85
CA PRO A 232 18.63 -16.44 -34.62
C PRO A 232 18.07 -15.23 -35.37
N LYS A 233 16.75 -15.19 -35.64
CA LYS A 233 16.06 -14.07 -36.28
C LYS A 233 15.77 -12.91 -35.32
N ASP A 234 15.76 -13.19 -34.03
CA ASP A 234 15.45 -12.24 -32.97
C ASP A 234 16.71 -11.49 -32.51
N VAL A 235 17.89 -11.89 -33.01
CA VAL A 235 19.19 -11.27 -32.73
C VAL A 235 19.79 -10.73 -34.02
N GLU A 236 20.04 -9.43 -34.09
CA GLU A 236 20.55 -8.78 -35.30
C GLU A 236 21.62 -7.72 -34.99
N THR A 237 22.50 -7.47 -35.95
CA THR A 237 23.40 -6.32 -35.88
C THR A 237 22.66 -5.08 -36.39
N ILE A 238 22.71 -3.99 -35.63
CA ILE A 238 22.09 -2.71 -36.01
C ILE A 238 23.15 -1.65 -36.30
N ALA A 239 22.77 -0.66 -37.11
CA ALA A 239 23.67 0.41 -37.52
C ALA A 239 24.10 1.28 -36.32
N LEU A 240 25.38 1.68 -36.30
CA LEU A 240 25.93 2.55 -35.28
C LEU A 240 25.51 4.01 -35.54
N THR A 241 24.98 4.66 -34.50
CA THR A 241 24.75 6.11 -34.52
C THR A 241 26.07 6.88 -34.31
N SER A 242 26.07 8.18 -34.60
CA SER A 242 27.21 9.05 -34.29
C SER A 242 27.54 9.06 -32.79
N GLN A 243 26.52 8.98 -31.94
CA GLN A 243 26.69 8.88 -30.48
C GLN A 243 27.35 7.55 -30.08
N ASP A 244 26.93 6.43 -30.68
CA ASP A 244 27.53 5.12 -30.40
C ASP A 244 29.03 5.13 -30.73
N LYS A 245 29.42 5.68 -31.90
CA LYS A 245 30.84 5.82 -32.28
C LYS A 245 31.62 6.72 -31.32
N ALA A 246 31.03 7.84 -30.88
CA ALA A 246 31.64 8.74 -29.91
C ALA A 246 31.85 8.07 -28.54
N GLN A 247 31.01 7.11 -28.18
CA GLN A 247 31.13 6.29 -26.96
C GLN A 247 32.06 5.07 -27.13
N GLY A 248 32.74 4.95 -28.27
CA GLY A 248 33.68 3.85 -28.54
C GLY A 248 33.03 2.52 -28.95
N VAL A 249 31.74 2.54 -29.28
CA VAL A 249 31.03 1.36 -29.80
C VAL A 249 31.48 1.09 -31.24
N VAL A 250 31.85 -0.16 -31.53
CA VAL A 250 32.25 -0.63 -32.87
C VAL A 250 31.30 -1.68 -33.44
N GLU A 251 30.46 -2.29 -32.61
CA GLU A 251 29.40 -3.23 -33.01
C GLU A 251 28.20 -3.03 -32.08
N LYS A 252 26.97 -3.02 -32.61
CA LYS A 252 25.74 -2.93 -31.81
C LYS A 252 24.82 -4.10 -32.17
N ILE A 253 24.42 -4.87 -31.17
CA ILE A 253 23.64 -6.10 -31.33
C ILE A 253 22.30 -5.91 -30.62
N ARG A 254 21.20 -6.09 -31.35
CA ARG A 254 19.84 -6.03 -30.84
C ARG A 254 19.32 -7.42 -30.53
N LEU A 255 18.63 -7.55 -29.41
CA LEU A 255 17.75 -8.66 -29.07
C LEU A 255 16.30 -8.16 -29.05
N ASN A 256 15.43 -8.81 -29.82
CA ASN A 256 13.99 -8.56 -29.82
C ASN A 256 13.28 -9.75 -29.15
N MET A 257 12.50 -9.52 -28.10
CA MET A 257 11.64 -10.55 -27.52
C MET A 257 10.39 -9.94 -26.90
N SER A 258 9.49 -10.77 -26.39
CA SER A 258 8.38 -10.29 -25.55
C SER A 258 8.79 -10.24 -24.08
N LEU A 259 8.21 -9.30 -23.33
CA LEU A 259 8.37 -9.18 -21.88
C LEU A 259 7.85 -10.45 -21.19
N GLU A 260 6.75 -11.02 -21.68
CA GLU A 260 6.19 -12.28 -21.18
C GLU A 260 7.19 -13.43 -21.31
N GLU A 261 7.84 -13.54 -22.47
CA GLU A 261 8.88 -14.53 -22.71
C GLU A 261 10.10 -14.30 -21.81
N MET A 262 10.54 -13.05 -21.65
CA MET A 262 11.68 -12.70 -20.79
C MET A 262 11.41 -13.13 -19.33
N ILE A 263 10.23 -12.80 -18.81
CA ILE A 263 9.82 -13.17 -17.45
C ILE A 263 9.72 -14.69 -17.32
N MET A 264 9.15 -15.37 -18.32
CA MET A 264 9.02 -16.83 -18.32
C MET A 264 10.39 -17.52 -18.28
N GLN A 265 11.32 -17.09 -19.15
CA GLN A 265 12.68 -17.63 -19.19
C GLN A 265 13.37 -17.48 -17.82
N MET A 266 13.33 -16.29 -17.23
CA MET A 266 13.92 -16.04 -15.92
C MET A 266 13.27 -16.86 -14.80
N ARG A 267 11.94 -16.92 -14.77
CA ARG A 267 11.18 -17.65 -13.75
C ARG A 267 11.50 -19.13 -13.78
N LEU A 268 11.43 -19.77 -14.95
CA LEU A 268 11.69 -21.20 -15.07
C LEU A 268 13.16 -21.55 -14.84
N PHE A 269 14.09 -20.67 -15.26
CA PHE A 269 15.51 -20.84 -14.94
C PHE A 269 15.77 -20.80 -13.44
N ASP A 270 15.11 -19.90 -12.72
CA ASP A 270 15.17 -19.84 -11.26
C ASP A 270 14.57 -21.09 -10.61
N LYS A 271 13.40 -21.57 -11.08
CA LYS A 271 12.79 -22.82 -10.58
C LYS A 271 13.73 -24.02 -10.69
N VAL A 272 14.36 -24.19 -11.86
CA VAL A 272 15.29 -25.29 -12.11
C VAL A 272 16.55 -25.18 -11.25
N ASN A 273 16.98 -23.96 -10.93
CA ASN A 273 18.19 -23.71 -10.14
C ASN A 273 17.92 -23.39 -8.67
N ARG A 274 16.67 -23.47 -8.20
CA ARG A 274 16.28 -23.05 -6.84
C ARG A 274 17.11 -23.78 -5.78
N SER A 275 17.23 -25.10 -5.89
CA SER A 275 18.00 -25.93 -4.94
C SER A 275 19.50 -25.61 -4.97
N TYR A 276 20.08 -25.42 -6.16
CA TYR A 276 21.46 -24.96 -6.29
C TYR A 276 21.66 -23.56 -5.67
N PHE A 277 20.77 -22.61 -5.97
CA PHE A 277 20.89 -21.25 -5.47
C PHE A 277 20.78 -21.20 -3.94
N THR A 278 19.78 -21.85 -3.35
CA THR A 278 19.61 -21.83 -1.89
C THR A 278 20.74 -22.56 -1.16
N GLN A 279 21.12 -23.76 -1.62
CA GLN A 279 22.08 -24.60 -0.89
C GLN A 279 23.52 -24.23 -1.22
N SER A 280 23.84 -24.03 -2.50
CA SER A 280 25.21 -23.83 -2.96
C SER A 280 25.61 -22.36 -3.04
N VAL A 281 24.71 -21.45 -3.40
CA VAL A 281 25.01 -20.01 -3.48
C VAL A 281 24.79 -19.32 -2.13
N LEU A 282 23.63 -19.52 -1.50
CA LEU A 282 23.31 -18.89 -0.22
C LEU A 282 23.78 -19.69 1.01
N GLY A 283 24.19 -20.95 0.82
CA GLY A 283 24.65 -21.84 1.90
C GLY A 283 23.55 -22.22 2.92
N LEU A 284 22.27 -22.16 2.53
CA LEU A 284 21.15 -22.54 3.40
C LEU A 284 21.02 -24.06 3.53
N THR A 285 20.81 -24.54 4.75
CA THR A 285 20.46 -25.95 4.99
C THR A 285 18.97 -26.20 4.72
N THR A 286 18.58 -27.46 4.55
CA THR A 286 17.16 -27.86 4.44
C THR A 286 16.35 -27.43 5.67
N THR A 287 16.97 -27.43 6.86
CA THR A 287 16.37 -26.94 8.10
C THR A 287 16.17 -25.42 8.10
N ASP A 288 17.12 -24.65 7.53
CA ASP A 288 16.96 -23.20 7.38
C ASP A 288 15.85 -22.85 6.38
N MET A 289 15.75 -23.62 5.30
CA MET A 289 14.69 -23.46 4.30
C MET A 289 13.30 -23.73 4.90
N ALA A 290 13.14 -24.77 5.70
CA ALA A 290 11.89 -25.07 6.40
C ALA A 290 11.46 -23.94 7.36
N LYS A 291 12.42 -23.29 8.05
CA LYS A 291 12.16 -22.12 8.90
C LYS A 291 11.75 -20.88 8.11
N VAL A 292 12.32 -20.68 6.93
CA VAL A 292 11.95 -19.56 6.04
C VAL A 292 10.58 -19.78 5.42
N ASP A 293 10.27 -21.01 4.99
CA ASP A 293 8.96 -21.37 4.42
C ASP A 293 7.84 -21.24 5.47
N ALA A 294 8.08 -21.68 6.72
CA ALA A 294 7.15 -21.48 7.84
C ALA A 294 6.89 -19.99 8.13
N LYS A 295 7.94 -19.16 8.17
CA LYS A 295 7.80 -17.70 8.34
C LYS A 295 7.09 -17.00 7.19
N THR A 296 7.14 -17.52 5.96
CA THR A 296 6.39 -16.95 4.84
C THR A 296 4.89 -17.27 4.88
N VAL A 297 4.51 -18.40 5.47
CA VAL A 297 3.11 -18.74 5.75
C VAL A 297 2.58 -17.84 6.87
N ASP A 298 3.35 -17.70 7.95
CA ASP A 298 3.01 -16.76 9.05
C ASP A 298 2.98 -15.30 8.58
N ALA A 299 3.89 -14.85 7.72
CA ALA A 299 3.89 -13.49 7.18
C ALA A 299 2.74 -13.20 6.17
N GLN A 300 2.10 -14.23 5.60
CA GLN A 300 0.85 -14.07 4.85
C GLN A 300 -0.36 -13.93 5.78
N VAL A 301 -0.34 -14.60 6.95
CA VAL A 301 -1.36 -14.49 8.00
C VAL A 301 -1.19 -13.21 8.82
N GLU A 302 0.04 -12.78 9.10
CA GLU A 302 0.36 -11.50 9.73
C GLU A 302 0.10 -10.31 8.80
N ARG A 303 0.17 -10.45 7.46
CA ARG A 303 -0.23 -9.38 6.54
C ARG A 303 -1.72 -9.05 6.57
N SER A 304 -2.56 -9.95 7.06
CA SER A 304 -3.96 -9.68 7.38
C SER A 304 -4.15 -8.96 8.73
N VAL A 305 -3.14 -8.98 9.61
CA VAL A 305 -3.21 -8.44 10.97
C VAL A 305 -2.40 -7.13 11.12
N ILE A 306 -1.31 -6.96 10.37
CA ILE A 306 -0.47 -5.76 10.29
C ILE A 306 -1.09 -4.76 9.31
N GLN A 307 -2.31 -4.30 9.59
CA GLN A 307 -2.86 -3.04 9.07
C GLN A 307 -3.09 -2.00 10.18
N ASN A 308 -2.81 -2.33 11.44
CA ASN A 308 -3.24 -1.53 12.60
C ASN A 308 -2.13 -0.78 13.37
N ASP A 309 -0.86 -0.84 12.99
CA ASP A 309 0.24 -0.42 13.89
C ASP A 309 1.08 0.80 13.43
N GLY A 310 0.59 1.57 12.45
CA GLY A 310 1.23 2.82 11.98
C GLY A 310 0.54 4.08 12.51
N GLU A 311 -0.01 4.00 13.72
CA GLU A 311 -1.27 4.65 14.04
C GLU A 311 -1.19 6.14 14.25
N ASP A 312 -0.03 6.77 14.24
CA ASP A 312 0.05 7.97 15.07
C ASP A 312 0.23 9.25 14.20
N ASP A 313 0.79 9.10 12.98
CA ASP A 313 0.66 10.09 11.89
C ASP A 313 -0.45 9.69 10.88
N TYR A 314 -0.78 8.39 10.83
CA TYR A 314 -2.00 7.92 10.14
C TYR A 314 -3.28 8.23 10.93
N ALA A 315 -3.27 8.30 12.28
CA ALA A 315 -4.45 8.66 13.08
C ALA A 315 -5.00 10.01 12.63
N THR A 316 -4.13 11.01 12.48
CA THR A 316 -4.58 12.35 12.11
C THR A 316 -4.83 12.52 10.60
N SER A 317 -4.29 11.66 9.74
CA SER A 317 -4.45 11.73 8.29
C SER A 317 -5.89 11.50 7.80
N LYS A 318 -6.69 10.76 8.57
CA LYS A 318 -8.13 10.51 8.33
C LYS A 318 -9.03 11.36 9.22
N MET A 319 -8.46 12.13 10.14
CA MET A 319 -9.20 12.95 11.09
C MET A 319 -9.61 14.30 10.48
N SER A 320 -10.76 14.82 10.95
CA SER A 320 -11.07 16.23 10.76
C SER A 320 -10.00 17.12 11.39
N ALA A 321 -9.83 18.35 10.90
CA ALA A 321 -8.85 19.30 11.43
C ALA A 321 -9.00 19.48 12.96
N GLU A 322 -10.25 19.46 13.45
CA GLU A 322 -10.60 19.60 14.86
C GLU A 322 -10.15 18.39 15.70
N ALA A 323 -10.29 17.18 15.16
CA ALA A 323 -9.85 15.96 15.85
C ALA A 323 -8.32 15.86 15.88
N ALA A 324 -7.65 16.32 14.82
CA ALA A 324 -6.20 16.42 14.78
C ALA A 324 -5.66 17.48 15.76
N ASP A 325 -6.34 18.63 15.92
CA ASP A 325 -5.99 19.64 16.92
C ASP A 325 -6.20 19.14 18.35
N ALA A 326 -7.33 18.46 18.61
CA ALA A 326 -7.61 17.85 19.90
C ALA A 326 -6.56 16.79 20.27
N TYR A 327 -6.17 15.95 19.31
CA TYR A 327 -5.13 14.95 19.48
C TYR A 327 -3.78 15.57 19.87
N ARG A 328 -3.32 16.56 19.09
CA ARG A 328 -2.08 17.31 19.37
C ARG A 328 -2.12 17.99 20.73
N SER A 329 -3.27 18.56 21.11
CA SER A 329 -3.45 19.22 22.41
C SER A 329 -3.33 18.24 23.57
N SER A 330 -3.97 17.07 23.47
CA SER A 330 -3.93 16.03 24.50
C SER A 330 -2.51 15.49 24.70
N GLN A 331 -1.80 15.19 23.61
CA GLN A 331 -0.39 14.75 23.66
C GLN A 331 0.54 15.79 24.29
N LYS A 332 0.32 17.08 23.96
CA LYS A 332 1.09 18.18 24.55
C LYS A 332 0.77 18.37 26.03
N LEU A 333 -0.50 18.25 26.42
CA LEU A 333 -0.94 18.29 27.81
C LEU A 333 -0.29 17.16 28.62
N TYR A 334 -0.36 15.91 28.15
CA TYR A 334 0.26 14.75 28.79
C TYR A 334 1.75 14.98 29.12
N LYS A 335 2.51 15.50 28.15
CA LYS A 335 3.93 15.83 28.33
C LYS A 335 4.15 16.90 29.41
N LEU A 336 3.30 17.94 29.45
CA LEU A 336 3.42 19.04 30.41
C LEU A 336 3.03 18.61 31.84
N VAL A 337 1.99 17.78 31.97
CA VAL A 337 1.57 17.20 33.26
C VAL A 337 2.68 16.33 33.84
N ASN A 338 3.23 15.40 33.05
CA ASN A 338 4.32 14.54 33.50
C ASN A 338 5.58 15.31 33.90
N ALA A 339 5.90 16.40 33.17
CA ALA A 339 7.01 17.28 33.51
C ALA A 339 6.76 18.07 34.81
N GLN A 340 5.51 18.46 35.10
CA GLN A 340 5.15 19.16 36.33
C GLN A 340 5.31 18.25 37.56
N VAL A 341 4.79 17.02 37.48
CA VAL A 341 4.82 16.04 38.59
C VAL A 341 6.26 15.63 38.92
N SER A 342 7.10 15.44 37.89
CA SER A 342 8.52 15.12 38.06
C SER A 342 9.30 16.26 38.75
N ARG A 343 8.85 17.51 38.59
CA ARG A 343 9.45 18.68 39.23
C ARG A 343 9.04 18.81 40.69
N SER A 344 7.78 18.53 41.00
CA SER A 344 7.25 18.52 42.38
C SER A 344 7.86 17.43 43.26
N THR A 345 8.29 16.31 42.67
CA THR A 345 8.93 15.18 43.38
C THR A 345 10.44 15.38 43.65
N THR A 346 11.13 16.20 42.84
CA THR A 346 12.57 16.50 43.03
C THR A 346 12.79 17.53 44.14
N GLU A 347 11.80 18.35 44.46
CA GLU A 347 11.85 19.28 45.60
C GLU A 347 11.41 18.63 46.93
N ALA A 348 10.93 17.37 46.91
CA ALA A 348 10.36 16.66 48.06
C ALA A 348 11.14 15.41 48.51
N SER A 349 12.31 15.12 47.93
CA SER A 349 13.11 13.92 48.25
C SER A 349 14.49 14.27 48.83
N ASP A 350 14.49 14.87 50.01
CA ASP A 350 15.52 14.56 51.01
C ASP A 350 14.88 13.63 52.06
N GLU A 351 15.57 12.53 52.33
CA GLU A 351 15.37 11.52 53.37
C GLU A 351 14.69 10.17 53.03
N THR A 352 15.49 9.13 53.30
CA THR A 352 15.19 7.73 53.64
C THR A 352 15.08 6.67 52.53
N ASP A 353 16.29 6.21 52.16
CA ASP A 353 16.69 4.80 52.02
C ASP A 353 15.82 3.80 52.81
N TYR A 354 15.35 2.71 52.18
CA TYR A 354 15.40 1.35 52.74
C TYR A 354 15.18 0.29 51.64
N ALA A 355 16.08 -0.68 51.64
CA ALA A 355 16.14 -1.86 50.78
C ALA A 355 15.20 -3.00 51.24
N VAL A 356 15.40 -4.18 50.60
CA VAL A 356 14.98 -5.57 50.96
C VAL A 356 13.76 -6.06 50.15
N ALA A 357 13.63 -7.29 49.66
CA ALA A 357 14.49 -8.39 49.19
C ALA A 357 13.55 -9.48 48.62
N SER A 358 14.13 -10.41 47.88
CA SER A 358 13.60 -11.65 47.28
C SER A 358 12.80 -12.63 48.17
N ALA A 359 11.91 -13.45 47.55
CA ALA A 359 11.69 -14.91 47.72
C ALA A 359 10.37 -15.34 47.01
N GLU A 360 10.38 -16.14 45.95
CA GLU A 360 10.30 -17.64 45.87
C GLU A 360 8.89 -18.21 45.61
N ALA A 361 8.88 -19.37 44.94
CA ALA A 361 7.81 -20.01 44.18
C ALA A 361 7.01 -21.08 44.95
N VAL A 362 5.86 -21.48 44.41
CA VAL A 362 5.16 -22.80 44.51
C VAL A 362 3.86 -22.69 43.66
N ASP A 363 3.20 -23.70 43.11
CA ASP A 363 3.46 -25.04 42.54
C ASP A 363 2.14 -25.42 41.82
N ALA A 364 2.20 -26.39 40.91
CA ALA A 364 1.10 -26.86 40.08
C ALA A 364 0.01 -27.64 40.85
N ALA A 365 -1.23 -27.61 40.35
CA ALA A 365 -2.25 -28.61 40.64
C ALA A 365 -3.15 -28.88 39.43
N GLU A 366 -3.24 -30.16 39.10
CA GLU A 366 -3.95 -30.84 38.03
C GLU A 366 -5.40 -31.16 38.45
N VAL A 367 -6.41 -30.93 37.60
CA VAL A 367 -7.75 -31.56 37.75
C VAL A 367 -8.41 -31.86 36.39
N SER A 368 -8.50 -33.17 36.12
CA SER A 368 -9.59 -33.97 35.53
C SER A 368 -10.27 -33.59 34.21
N GLN A 369 -10.14 -34.52 33.26
CA GLN A 369 -11.08 -34.80 32.18
C GLN A 369 -12.48 -35.14 32.72
N GLY A 370 -13.50 -34.69 31.99
CA GLY A 370 -14.90 -35.12 32.10
C GLY A 370 -15.53 -35.07 30.70
N ASP A 371 -16.09 -36.21 30.29
CA ASP A 371 -16.73 -36.48 29.02
C ASP A 371 -17.84 -35.49 28.65
N VAL A 372 -17.89 -35.05 27.39
CA VAL A 372 -19.10 -34.53 26.77
C VAL A 372 -19.29 -35.20 25.42
N GLU A 373 -20.44 -35.88 25.32
CA GLU A 373 -20.93 -36.63 24.18
C GLU A 373 -20.98 -35.81 22.88
N SER A 374 -20.69 -36.53 21.80
CA SER A 374 -20.80 -36.08 20.42
C SER A 374 -22.23 -35.67 20.05
N VAL A 375 -22.46 -34.38 19.83
CA VAL A 375 -23.59 -33.89 19.02
C VAL A 375 -23.08 -33.64 17.60
N ALA A 376 -22.81 -34.73 16.89
CA ALA A 376 -22.54 -34.71 15.46
C ALA A 376 -23.86 -34.86 14.70
N GLU A 377 -24.71 -33.83 14.71
CA GLU A 377 -25.93 -33.82 13.87
C GLU A 377 -26.48 -32.41 13.60
N VAL A 378 -25.66 -31.46 13.11
CA VAL A 378 -26.16 -30.21 12.50
C VAL A 378 -25.24 -29.72 11.37
N SER A 379 -24.90 -30.56 10.40
CA SER A 379 -24.05 -30.13 9.27
C SER A 379 -24.38 -30.79 7.93
N LYS A 380 -25.64 -31.17 7.71
CA LYS A 380 -26.11 -31.74 6.43
C LYS A 380 -27.36 -31.11 5.82
N ALA A 381 -27.75 -29.91 6.26
CA ALA A 381 -28.95 -29.23 5.75
C ALA A 381 -28.70 -27.90 5.01
N SER A 382 -27.45 -27.52 4.72
CA SER A 382 -27.12 -26.20 4.13
C SER A 382 -26.61 -26.20 2.70
N GLU A 383 -26.46 -27.35 2.03
CA GLU A 383 -25.98 -27.40 0.63
C GLU A 383 -27.09 -27.19 -0.42
N GLU A 384 -28.38 -27.18 -0.05
CA GLU A 384 -29.48 -27.15 -1.03
C GLU A 384 -29.90 -25.75 -1.54
N ASN A 385 -29.42 -24.65 -0.95
CA ASN A 385 -29.92 -23.29 -1.26
C ASN A 385 -28.94 -22.36 -2.00
N TYR A 386 -27.71 -22.80 -2.28
CA TYR A 386 -26.71 -21.96 -2.95
C TYR A 386 -26.61 -22.28 -4.45
N LEU A 387 -26.40 -21.25 -5.28
CA LEU A 387 -26.14 -21.47 -6.70
C LEU A 387 -24.75 -22.08 -6.89
N SER A 388 -24.66 -23.10 -7.74
CA SER A 388 -23.38 -23.56 -8.28
C SER A 388 -22.90 -22.63 -9.39
N ARG A 389 -21.59 -22.66 -9.68
CA ARG A 389 -21.01 -21.94 -10.81
C ARG A 389 -21.74 -22.22 -12.13
N ALA A 390 -22.08 -23.48 -12.39
CA ALA A 390 -22.79 -23.88 -13.60
C ALA A 390 -24.21 -23.27 -13.68
N GLN A 391 -24.89 -23.11 -12.55
CA GLN A 391 -26.18 -22.42 -12.48
C GLN A 391 -26.03 -20.92 -12.72
N CYS A 392 -24.99 -20.27 -12.17
CA CYS A 392 -24.68 -18.87 -12.48
C CYS A 392 -24.39 -18.64 -13.97
N GLU A 393 -23.57 -19.49 -14.58
CA GLU A 393 -23.27 -19.45 -16.02
C GLU A 393 -24.53 -19.69 -16.86
N THR A 394 -25.40 -20.62 -16.44
CA THR A 394 -26.69 -20.87 -17.09
C THR A 394 -27.64 -19.68 -16.97
N LEU A 395 -27.73 -19.03 -15.81
CA LEU A 395 -28.55 -17.82 -15.60
C LEU A 395 -28.09 -16.66 -16.49
N MET A 396 -26.78 -16.52 -16.69
CA MET A 396 -26.21 -15.55 -17.62
C MET A 396 -26.66 -15.81 -19.07
N GLU A 397 -26.67 -17.08 -19.50
CA GLU A 397 -27.02 -17.50 -20.86
C GLU A 397 -28.53 -17.46 -21.16
N GLN A 398 -29.39 -17.75 -20.18
CA GLN A 398 -30.84 -17.85 -20.36
C GLN A 398 -31.54 -16.51 -20.63
N GLY A 399 -30.89 -15.38 -20.38
CA GLY A 399 -31.43 -14.05 -20.68
C GLY A 399 -32.62 -13.61 -19.80
N THR A 400 -32.99 -14.37 -18.77
CA THR A 400 -34.00 -13.99 -17.76
C THR A 400 -33.50 -12.85 -16.88
N LYS A 401 -34.39 -11.98 -16.38
CA LYS A 401 -33.99 -10.92 -15.44
C LYS A 401 -33.46 -11.57 -14.17
N ALA A 402 -32.21 -11.30 -13.81
CA ALA A 402 -31.60 -11.87 -12.60
C ALA A 402 -32.17 -11.17 -11.35
N MET A 403 -32.29 -11.91 -10.24
CA MET A 403 -32.67 -11.34 -8.95
C MET A 403 -31.46 -10.74 -8.24
N MET A 404 -31.69 -9.80 -7.31
CA MET A 404 -30.58 -9.05 -6.68
C MET A 404 -29.59 -9.99 -6.02
N GLY A 405 -30.08 -10.98 -5.29
CA GLY A 405 -29.22 -11.95 -4.62
C GLY A 405 -28.47 -12.90 -5.54
N ASP A 406 -29.01 -13.22 -6.71
CA ASP A 406 -28.28 -14.03 -7.70
C ASP A 406 -27.11 -13.23 -8.29
N ILE A 407 -27.33 -11.93 -8.56
CA ILE A 407 -26.32 -11.03 -9.13
C ILE A 407 -25.14 -10.90 -8.18
N THR A 408 -25.42 -10.58 -6.90
CA THR A 408 -24.39 -10.40 -5.87
C THR A 408 -23.66 -11.71 -5.61
N TYR A 409 -24.38 -12.81 -5.38
CA TYR A 409 -23.78 -14.10 -5.06
C TYR A 409 -22.92 -14.65 -6.20
N CYS A 410 -23.41 -14.66 -7.44
CA CYS A 410 -22.64 -15.16 -8.58
C CYS A 410 -21.38 -14.33 -8.87
N GLN A 411 -21.46 -13.02 -8.67
CA GLN A 411 -20.31 -12.12 -8.82
C GLN A 411 -19.29 -12.31 -7.69
N ALA A 412 -19.73 -12.42 -6.43
CA ALA A 412 -18.85 -12.54 -5.28
C ALA A 412 -18.15 -13.92 -5.22
N GLU A 413 -18.91 -15.00 -5.43
CA GLU A 413 -18.41 -16.37 -5.25
C GLU A 413 -17.66 -16.89 -6.49
N TYR A 414 -18.11 -16.52 -7.70
CA TYR A 414 -17.61 -17.13 -8.94
C TYR A 414 -17.06 -16.14 -9.98
N ASP A 415 -17.09 -14.82 -9.71
CA ASP A 415 -16.73 -13.76 -10.65
C ASP A 415 -17.57 -13.80 -11.95
N VAL A 416 -18.85 -14.19 -11.83
CA VAL A 416 -19.80 -14.27 -12.95
C VAL A 416 -20.74 -13.05 -12.92
N ASP A 417 -20.55 -12.13 -13.87
CA ASP A 417 -21.36 -10.92 -14.02
C ASP A 417 -22.67 -11.19 -14.80
N LEU A 418 -23.79 -11.35 -14.07
CA LEU A 418 -25.11 -11.62 -14.66
C LEU A 418 -25.74 -10.40 -15.40
N LEU A 419 -25.17 -9.21 -15.25
CA LEU A 419 -25.67 -7.97 -15.86
C LEU A 419 -24.94 -7.60 -17.15
N ASN A 420 -23.69 -8.04 -17.31
CA ASN A 420 -22.86 -7.76 -18.47
C ASN A 420 -23.15 -8.65 -19.70
N ARG A 421 -24.44 -8.81 -20.01
CA ARG A 421 -24.93 -9.65 -21.13
C ARG A 421 -24.60 -9.10 -22.51
N LEU A 422 -24.23 -7.82 -22.60
CA LEU A 422 -24.02 -7.10 -23.86
C LEU A 422 -22.57 -6.75 -24.14
N ASN A 423 -21.64 -7.08 -23.24
CA ASN A 423 -20.22 -6.84 -23.49
C ASN A 423 -19.33 -7.94 -22.88
N PRO A 424 -19.27 -9.14 -23.49
CA PRO A 424 -18.35 -10.23 -23.10
C PRO A 424 -16.85 -9.86 -23.23
N LYS A 425 -16.53 -8.58 -23.48
CA LYS A 425 -15.19 -8.01 -23.59
C LYS A 425 -14.86 -6.95 -22.53
N ALA A 426 -15.74 -6.64 -21.58
CA ALA A 426 -15.33 -5.89 -20.39
C ALA A 426 -14.52 -6.85 -19.51
N LYS A 427 -13.25 -7.04 -19.89
CA LYS A 427 -12.30 -7.87 -19.17
C LYS A 427 -12.21 -7.36 -17.74
N SER A 428 -12.63 -8.19 -16.78
CA SER A 428 -12.03 -8.17 -15.45
C SER A 428 -10.51 -8.17 -15.65
N PHE A 429 -9.77 -7.48 -14.77
CA PHE A 429 -8.32 -7.24 -14.93
C PHE A 429 -7.61 -8.56 -15.30
N GLU A 430 -7.38 -8.81 -16.60
CA GLU A 430 -6.92 -10.11 -17.08
C GLU A 430 -5.50 -10.22 -16.53
N LYS A 431 -5.31 -11.05 -15.49
CA LYS A 431 -3.97 -11.33 -14.98
C LYS A 431 -3.12 -11.76 -16.18
N PRO A 432 -1.92 -11.18 -16.38
CA PRO A 432 -1.06 -11.54 -17.50
C PRO A 432 -0.95 -13.06 -17.61
N ALA A 433 -0.93 -13.61 -18.83
CA ALA A 433 -0.93 -15.05 -19.05
C ALA A 433 0.21 -15.79 -18.29
N ILE A 434 1.30 -15.08 -18.01
CA ILE A 434 2.41 -15.56 -17.16
C ILE A 434 2.00 -15.84 -15.69
N PHE A 435 0.84 -15.42 -15.24
CA PHE A 435 0.27 -15.69 -13.90
C PHE A 435 -0.99 -16.57 -13.96
N SER A 436 -1.24 -17.24 -15.08
CA SER A 436 -2.39 -18.13 -15.26
C SER A 436 -2.19 -19.48 -14.53
N ALA A 437 -3.26 -20.29 -14.51
CA ALA A 437 -3.18 -21.67 -14.03
C ALA A 437 -2.18 -22.49 -14.84
N GLU A 438 -2.16 -22.33 -16.18
CA GLU A 438 -1.21 -23.00 -17.08
C GLU A 438 0.24 -22.60 -16.79
N ALA A 439 0.50 -21.34 -16.44
CA ALA A 439 1.83 -20.91 -16.00
C ALA A 439 2.24 -21.56 -14.68
N SER A 440 1.29 -21.84 -13.78
CA SER A 440 1.54 -22.52 -12.51
C SER A 440 1.76 -24.03 -12.69
N GLU A 441 1.09 -24.65 -13.65
CA GLU A 441 1.38 -26.03 -14.07
C GLU A 441 2.78 -26.14 -14.66
N LEU A 442 3.17 -25.17 -15.49
CA LEU A 442 4.51 -25.11 -16.09
C LEU A 442 5.61 -24.94 -15.03
N ASP A 443 5.36 -24.13 -13.99
CA ASP A 443 6.25 -24.04 -12.83
C ASP A 443 6.46 -25.40 -12.16
N ARG A 444 5.36 -26.12 -11.86
CA ARG A 444 5.42 -27.45 -11.22
C ARG A 444 6.17 -28.47 -12.09
N LEU A 445 6.03 -28.38 -13.40
CA LEU A 445 6.77 -29.22 -14.34
C LEU A 445 8.27 -28.95 -14.28
N PHE A 446 8.67 -27.67 -14.22
CA PHE A 446 10.09 -27.28 -14.18
C PHE A 446 10.73 -27.50 -12.80
N GLU A 447 9.97 -27.41 -11.71
CA GLU A 447 10.43 -27.72 -10.34
C GLU A 447 10.93 -29.16 -10.20
N GLN A 448 10.38 -30.11 -10.97
CA GLN A 448 10.85 -31.50 -10.97
C GLN A 448 12.30 -31.65 -11.44
N TYR A 449 12.84 -30.67 -12.17
CA TYR A 449 14.23 -30.66 -12.61
C TYR A 449 15.16 -29.99 -11.59
N ALA A 450 14.64 -29.43 -10.49
CA ALA A 450 15.45 -28.74 -9.49
C ALA A 450 16.36 -29.71 -8.74
N THR A 451 17.66 -29.59 -8.98
CA THR A 451 18.69 -30.38 -8.30
C THR A 451 19.68 -29.44 -7.60
N PRO A 452 20.48 -29.94 -6.64
CA PRO A 452 21.59 -29.17 -6.07
C PRO A 452 22.71 -28.87 -7.07
N GLU A 453 22.67 -29.44 -8.28
CA GLU A 453 23.63 -29.17 -9.34
C GLU A 453 23.20 -27.95 -10.16
N PHE A 454 24.18 -27.11 -10.52
CA PHE A 454 23.90 -25.91 -11.31
C PHE A 454 23.54 -26.27 -12.75
N LYS A 455 22.38 -25.80 -13.23
CA LYS A 455 22.01 -25.87 -14.63
C LYS A 455 22.28 -24.54 -15.29
N ASP A 456 23.38 -24.49 -16.02
CA ASP A 456 23.76 -23.31 -16.79
C ASP A 456 22.79 -23.02 -17.94
N ALA A 457 23.01 -21.91 -18.65
CA ALA A 457 22.11 -21.50 -19.74
C ALA A 457 22.01 -22.54 -20.88
N GLN A 458 23.05 -23.36 -21.12
CA GLN A 458 23.02 -24.37 -22.16
C GLN A 458 22.28 -25.63 -21.73
N ALA A 459 22.49 -26.09 -20.49
CA ALA A 459 21.70 -27.16 -19.91
C ALA A 459 20.21 -26.79 -19.84
N PHE A 460 19.90 -25.55 -19.46
CA PHE A 460 18.54 -25.04 -19.45
C PHE A 460 17.94 -24.94 -20.86
N LYS A 461 18.71 -24.55 -21.88
CA LYS A 461 18.26 -24.53 -23.28
C LYS A 461 17.72 -25.88 -23.75
N LEU A 462 18.32 -26.98 -23.31
CA LEU A 462 17.82 -28.33 -23.61
C LEU A 462 16.45 -28.59 -22.97
N LEU A 463 16.25 -28.15 -21.71
CA LEU A 463 14.95 -28.25 -21.02
C LEU A 463 13.89 -27.34 -21.67
N TRP A 464 14.28 -26.13 -22.04
CA TRP A 464 13.42 -25.18 -22.76
C TRP A 464 12.97 -25.76 -24.11
N ALA A 465 13.88 -26.38 -24.86
CA ALA A 465 13.56 -27.05 -26.12
C ALA A 465 12.64 -28.26 -25.91
N LYS A 466 12.88 -29.07 -24.87
CA LYS A 466 12.08 -30.25 -24.51
C LYS A 466 10.61 -29.91 -24.25
N HIS A 467 10.36 -28.78 -23.57
CA HIS A 467 9.01 -28.36 -23.14
C HIS A 467 8.46 -27.19 -23.96
N GLN A 468 8.90 -27.04 -25.22
CA GLN A 468 8.47 -25.96 -26.10
C GLN A 468 6.95 -25.92 -26.30
N THR A 469 6.28 -27.07 -26.30
CA THR A 469 4.84 -27.16 -26.53
C THR A 469 4.06 -26.54 -25.38
N GLU A 470 4.46 -26.87 -24.16
CA GLU A 470 3.90 -26.38 -22.89
C GLU A 470 4.17 -24.89 -22.72
N ILE A 471 5.41 -24.46 -23.01
CA ILE A 471 5.81 -23.04 -22.98
C ILE A 471 4.96 -22.24 -23.98
N ARG A 472 4.82 -22.72 -25.22
CA ARG A 472 3.98 -22.06 -26.24
C ARG A 472 2.52 -22.02 -25.85
N LYS A 473 2.01 -22.99 -25.08
CA LYS A 473 0.63 -22.99 -24.57
C LYS A 473 0.38 -21.79 -23.66
N VAL A 474 1.35 -21.42 -22.82
CA VAL A 474 1.26 -20.23 -21.94
C VAL A 474 1.48 -18.93 -22.72
N LEU A 475 2.40 -18.92 -23.69
CA LEU A 475 2.71 -17.74 -24.50
C LEU A 475 1.72 -17.49 -25.68
N LYS A 476 0.67 -18.31 -25.83
CA LYS A 476 -0.17 -18.46 -27.05
C LYS A 476 -1.17 -17.33 -27.36
N LYS A 477 -1.02 -16.12 -26.81
CA LYS A 477 -1.77 -14.93 -27.30
C LYS A 477 -0.80 -13.94 -28.01
N PRO A 478 -0.54 -14.10 -29.32
CA PRO A 478 0.38 -13.22 -30.06
C PRO A 478 -0.10 -11.77 -30.20
N GLN A 479 -1.41 -11.50 -30.08
CA GLN A 479 -1.98 -10.18 -30.38
C GLN A 479 -1.81 -9.13 -29.27
N GLN A 480 -1.22 -9.50 -28.11
CA GLN A 480 -0.95 -8.58 -26.99
C GLN A 480 0.44 -8.80 -26.37
N GLN A 481 1.43 -9.27 -27.13
CA GLN A 481 2.78 -9.42 -26.59
C GLN A 481 3.46 -8.06 -26.41
N ASN A 482 3.95 -7.83 -25.20
CA ASN A 482 4.57 -6.59 -24.78
C ASN A 482 6.03 -6.59 -25.25
N PRO A 483 6.48 -5.67 -26.13
CA PRO A 483 7.83 -5.72 -26.67
C PRO A 483 8.86 -5.43 -25.58
N PHE A 484 9.95 -6.19 -25.62
CA PHE A 484 11.14 -6.00 -24.83
C PHE A 484 12.36 -6.08 -25.78
N VAL A 485 13.05 -4.96 -25.92
CA VAL A 485 14.21 -4.81 -26.81
C VAL A 485 15.43 -4.46 -25.99
N VAL A 486 16.55 -5.14 -26.28
CA VAL A 486 17.85 -4.88 -25.66
C VAL A 486 18.89 -4.65 -26.74
N ASP A 487 19.52 -3.47 -26.76
CA ASP A 487 20.64 -3.18 -27.65
C ASP A 487 21.95 -3.16 -26.86
N VAL A 488 22.91 -4.00 -27.27
CA VAL A 488 24.25 -4.08 -26.66
C VAL A 488 25.29 -3.52 -27.60
N GLY A 489 25.90 -2.40 -27.21
CA GLY A 489 27.05 -1.79 -27.89
C GLY A 489 28.37 -2.34 -27.34
N LEU A 490 29.17 -2.96 -28.22
CA LEU A 490 30.47 -3.53 -27.91
C LEU A 490 31.62 -2.63 -28.36
N ASP A 491 32.68 -2.58 -27.56
CA ASP A 491 33.96 -1.95 -27.94
C ASP A 491 34.87 -2.90 -28.74
N GLN A 492 36.05 -2.41 -29.14
CA GLN A 492 37.05 -3.20 -29.87
C GLN A 492 37.55 -4.44 -29.12
N LYS A 493 37.41 -4.48 -27.79
CA LYS A 493 37.78 -5.63 -26.95
C LYS A 493 36.60 -6.59 -26.77
N GLY A 494 35.45 -6.31 -27.39
CA GLY A 494 34.22 -7.08 -27.29
C GLY A 494 33.51 -6.93 -25.95
N ARG A 495 33.76 -5.84 -25.22
CA ARG A 495 33.11 -5.55 -23.93
C ARG A 495 31.88 -4.68 -24.15
N ALA A 496 30.81 -4.90 -23.39
CA ALA A 496 29.67 -4.00 -23.41
C ALA A 496 30.09 -2.62 -22.86
N VAL A 497 29.97 -1.59 -23.69
CA VAL A 497 30.20 -0.20 -23.26
C VAL A 497 28.90 0.62 -23.23
N LYS A 498 27.84 0.08 -23.85
CA LYS A 498 26.49 0.63 -23.84
C LYS A 498 25.46 -0.48 -23.88
N VAL A 499 24.39 -0.34 -23.11
CA VAL A 499 23.23 -1.24 -23.12
C VAL A 499 21.97 -0.38 -23.06
N ASP A 500 21.13 -0.48 -24.08
CA ASP A 500 19.84 0.22 -24.13
C ASP A 500 18.71 -0.81 -23.91
N TYR A 501 17.79 -0.52 -23.00
CA TYR A 501 16.58 -1.28 -22.72
C TYR A 501 15.36 -0.48 -23.15
N ASP A 502 14.48 -1.08 -23.95
CA ASP A 502 13.18 -0.51 -24.34
C ASP A 502 12.09 -1.54 -24.09
N LEU A 503 11.22 -1.26 -23.13
CA LEU A 503 10.09 -2.13 -22.81
C LEU A 503 8.80 -1.34 -22.83
N ALA A 504 7.74 -1.99 -23.31
CA ALA A 504 6.40 -1.42 -23.25
C ALA A 504 5.40 -2.46 -22.78
N TYR A 505 4.59 -2.11 -21.80
CA TYR A 505 3.61 -2.99 -21.17
C TYR A 505 2.21 -2.38 -21.24
N TRP A 506 1.25 -3.13 -21.76
CA TRP A 506 -0.14 -2.73 -21.81
C TRP A 506 -0.81 -2.94 -20.45
N VAL A 507 -1.47 -1.90 -19.94
CA VAL A 507 -2.24 -1.96 -18.71
C VAL A 507 -3.68 -1.58 -19.01
N ASP A 508 -4.62 -2.51 -18.77
CA ASP A 508 -6.03 -2.25 -18.97
C ASP A 508 -6.52 -1.08 -18.08
N GLY A 509 -7.10 -0.09 -18.73
CA GLY A 509 -7.57 1.16 -18.13
C GLY A 509 -6.51 2.24 -17.88
N PHE A 510 -5.22 2.00 -18.14
CA PHE A 510 -4.16 3.02 -18.05
C PHE A 510 -3.40 3.25 -19.36
N GLY A 511 -3.57 2.37 -20.36
CA GLY A 511 -2.89 2.45 -21.64
C GLY A 511 -1.51 1.77 -21.59
N ARG A 512 -0.61 2.19 -22.48
CA ARG A 512 0.70 1.56 -22.65
C ARG A 512 1.74 2.25 -21.78
N PHE A 513 2.19 1.56 -20.73
CA PHE A 513 3.38 1.93 -19.99
C PHE A 513 4.61 1.71 -20.86
N LYS A 514 5.55 2.66 -20.84
CA LYS A 514 6.84 2.57 -21.52
C LYS A 514 7.95 2.84 -20.50
N PHE A 515 8.97 1.98 -20.53
CA PHE A 515 10.17 2.19 -19.77
C PHE A 515 11.37 2.07 -20.70
N LYS A 516 12.19 3.12 -20.68
CA LYS A 516 13.47 3.17 -21.40
C LYS A 516 14.58 3.37 -20.40
N ALA A 517 15.63 2.59 -20.51
CA ALA A 517 16.83 2.76 -19.70
C ALA A 517 18.07 2.57 -20.55
N ASP A 518 19.12 3.33 -20.27
CA ASP A 518 20.46 3.08 -20.79
C ASP A 518 21.43 2.79 -19.64
N LEU A 519 22.45 2.00 -19.93
CA LEU A 519 23.59 1.70 -19.07
C LEU A 519 24.86 1.78 -19.91
N ASN A 520 25.74 2.72 -19.61
CA ASN A 520 27.08 2.77 -20.14
C ASN A 520 28.06 2.21 -19.11
N ALA A 521 29.01 1.39 -19.56
CA ALA A 521 30.06 0.84 -18.73
C ALA A 521 31.43 1.15 -19.31
N PHE A 522 32.34 1.67 -18.49
CA PHE A 522 33.62 2.19 -18.93
C PHE A 522 34.67 2.08 -17.82
N ASN A 523 35.92 2.44 -18.10
CA ASN A 523 37.05 2.33 -17.16
C ASN A 523 37.19 0.93 -16.52
N TYR A 524 36.91 -0.12 -17.29
CA TYR A 524 37.14 -1.50 -16.87
C TYR A 524 38.57 -1.71 -16.34
N GLY A 525 38.67 -2.22 -15.12
CA GLY A 525 39.90 -2.43 -14.35
C GLY A 525 40.51 -1.18 -13.72
N SER A 526 39.91 0.00 -13.92
CA SER A 526 40.44 1.31 -13.53
C SER A 526 39.34 2.28 -13.10
N ALA A 527 38.32 1.77 -12.41
CA ALA A 527 37.19 2.59 -11.98
C ALA A 527 37.61 3.72 -11.04
N MET A 528 36.83 4.82 -11.07
CA MET A 528 37.01 5.94 -10.14
C MET A 528 37.05 5.44 -8.68
N PRO A 529 38.05 5.85 -7.88
CA PRO A 529 38.18 5.39 -6.50
C PRO A 529 37.05 5.94 -5.62
N ILE A 530 36.61 5.14 -4.66
CA ILE A 530 35.71 5.59 -3.59
C ILE A 530 36.59 6.19 -2.48
N ASN A 531 36.39 7.46 -2.14
CA ASN A 531 37.24 8.18 -1.19
C ASN A 531 37.04 7.66 0.24
N PRO A 532 38.02 6.94 0.84
CA PRO A 532 37.85 6.36 2.18
C PRO A 532 37.75 7.43 3.27
N SER A 533 38.28 8.63 3.03
CA SER A 533 38.27 9.72 4.00
C SER A 533 36.85 10.28 4.20
N GLU A 534 36.03 10.30 3.15
CA GLU A 534 34.61 10.68 3.23
C GLU A 534 33.80 9.68 4.05
N LEU A 535 34.18 8.40 4.00
CA LEU A 535 33.52 7.33 4.76
C LEU A 535 33.94 7.28 6.23
N LYS A 536 35.20 7.62 6.54
CA LYS A 536 35.70 7.67 7.93
C LYS A 536 35.01 8.72 8.78
N ASN A 537 34.62 9.83 8.16
CA ASN A 537 33.92 10.92 8.84
C ASN A 537 32.39 10.70 8.85
N ALA A 538 31.91 9.60 8.26
CA ALA A 538 30.51 9.27 8.30
C ALA A 538 30.11 8.84 9.71
N LYS A 539 29.01 9.41 10.18
CA LYS A 539 28.38 9.06 11.46
C LYS A 539 27.17 8.17 11.20
N SER A 540 26.74 7.41 12.20
CA SER A 540 25.54 6.59 12.03
C SER A 540 24.33 7.50 11.77
N ILE A 541 23.31 7.00 11.06
CA ILE A 541 22.11 7.82 10.85
C ILE A 541 21.48 8.23 12.20
N GLU A 542 21.58 7.36 13.21
CA GLU A 542 21.19 7.66 14.59
C GLU A 542 22.00 8.82 15.18
N GLU A 543 23.32 8.85 15.02
CA GLU A 543 24.18 9.92 15.55
C GLU A 543 23.97 11.27 14.88
N ILE A 544 23.76 11.30 13.55
CA ILE A 544 23.56 12.56 12.82
C ILE A 544 22.15 13.11 13.05
N SER A 545 21.20 12.22 13.31
CA SER A 545 19.81 12.61 13.58
C SER A 545 19.56 13.04 15.02
N LYS A 546 20.45 12.75 15.98
CA LYS A 546 20.35 13.22 17.37
C LYS A 546 20.16 14.74 17.45
N GLY A 547 19.08 15.17 18.09
CA GLY A 547 18.66 16.56 18.26
C GLY A 547 17.91 17.16 17.06
N SER A 548 17.70 16.42 15.98
CA SER A 548 17.01 16.88 14.77
C SER A 548 15.54 16.41 14.73
N MET A 549 14.71 17.04 13.89
CA MET A 549 13.35 16.57 13.59
C MET A 549 13.32 15.12 13.06
N PHE A 550 14.45 14.64 12.51
CA PHE A 550 14.62 13.28 12.00
C PHE A 550 14.91 12.24 13.09
N GLU A 551 15.30 12.64 14.31
CA GLU A 551 15.52 11.71 15.43
C GLU A 551 14.24 10.92 15.70
N ASN A 552 13.09 11.60 15.68
CA ASN A 552 11.78 11.02 15.91
C ASN A 552 11.33 10.14 14.73
N MET A 553 11.68 10.54 13.50
CA MET A 553 11.38 9.77 12.28
C MET A 553 12.18 8.46 12.17
N ILE A 554 13.45 8.42 12.58
CA ILE A 554 14.24 7.17 12.65
C ILE A 554 13.74 6.28 13.78
N LYS A 555 13.48 6.87 14.95
CA LYS A 555 12.83 6.18 16.07
C LYS A 555 11.45 5.63 15.69
N GLY A 556 10.81 6.17 14.64
CA GLY A 556 9.59 5.65 14.01
C GLY A 556 9.81 4.59 12.92
N MET A 557 10.77 4.81 12.00
CA MET A 557 11.12 3.85 10.95
C MET A 557 11.69 2.54 11.49
N SER A 558 12.25 2.54 12.70
CA SER A 558 12.70 1.31 13.31
C SER A 558 11.59 0.27 13.53
N LYS A 559 10.25 0.54 13.62
CA LYS A 559 9.12 -0.43 13.92
C LYS A 559 8.58 -1.05 12.69
N SER A 560 8.77 -0.43 11.55
CA SER A 560 8.72 -1.17 10.30
C SER A 560 9.85 -2.22 10.20
N PHE A 561 10.86 -2.18 11.08
CA PHE A 561 11.90 -3.20 11.32
C PHE A 561 11.96 -3.66 12.81
N GLY A 562 10.91 -3.37 13.64
CA GLY A 562 10.89 -3.35 15.13
C GLY A 562 11.44 -2.09 15.89
N VAL A 563 10.57 -1.10 16.25
CA VAL A 563 10.51 0.22 17.03
C VAL A 563 9.89 1.56 16.37
N SER A 564 8.67 2.05 16.73
CA SER A 564 7.73 3.09 16.10
C SER A 564 7.63 4.39 16.88
N ASP A 565 6.98 5.50 16.45
CA ASP A 565 6.28 5.94 15.21
C ASP A 565 6.39 7.49 15.10
N GLN A 566 5.90 8.07 13.98
CA GLN A 566 5.46 9.47 13.70
C GLN A 566 6.41 10.58 13.22
N ASP A 567 6.12 11.14 12.04
CA ASP A 567 5.66 12.54 11.82
C ASP A 567 5.96 13.04 10.39
N LEU A 568 4.93 13.23 9.54
CA LEU A 568 4.97 13.90 8.23
C LEU A 568 3.55 14.17 7.66
N SER A 569 2.80 15.08 8.28
CA SER A 569 1.51 15.58 7.75
C SER A 569 1.40 17.12 7.69
N LYS A 570 2.01 17.77 6.67
CA LYS A 570 1.63 19.14 6.23
C LYS A 570 1.87 19.41 4.74
N SER A 571 0.79 19.53 3.97
CA SER A 571 0.64 20.17 2.63
C SER A 571 -0.65 19.59 2.01
N THR A 572 -1.66 20.28 1.47
CA THR A 572 -1.93 21.66 1.06
C THR A 572 -3.46 21.80 0.96
N GLN A 573 -4.00 23.01 1.16
CA GLN A 573 -5.43 23.34 0.96
C GLN A 573 -5.89 23.00 -0.46
N VAL A 574 -6.92 22.14 -0.57
CA VAL A 574 -7.70 21.94 -1.80
C VAL A 574 -9.15 22.33 -1.48
N SER A 575 -9.74 23.11 -2.38
CA SER A 575 -11.12 23.60 -2.37
C SER A 575 -12.13 22.52 -1.95
N GLN A 576 -12.98 22.86 -0.99
CA GLN A 576 -14.03 21.99 -0.43
C GLN A 576 -15.10 21.67 -1.48
N GLN A 577 -14.91 20.59 -2.22
CA GLN A 577 -16.01 19.82 -2.80
C GLN A 577 -16.27 18.66 -1.84
N LEU A 578 -17.47 18.59 -1.25
CA LEU A 578 -17.86 17.53 -0.31
C LEU A 578 -17.65 16.16 -0.96
N SER A 579 -17.02 15.25 -0.24
CA SER A 579 -16.86 13.88 -0.72
C SER A 579 -18.22 13.18 -0.81
N LEU A 580 -18.35 12.13 -1.61
CA LEU A 580 -19.61 11.37 -1.71
C LEU A 580 -20.10 10.90 -0.32
N GLU A 581 -19.17 10.50 0.54
CA GLU A 581 -19.47 10.07 1.91
C GLU A 581 -20.11 11.22 2.72
N ASP A 582 -19.52 12.41 2.66
CA ASP A 582 -20.08 13.60 3.32
C ASP A 582 -21.46 13.98 2.75
N GLN A 583 -21.66 13.78 1.43
CA GLN A 583 -22.95 14.02 0.78
C GLN A 583 -24.02 13.00 1.20
N LEU A 584 -23.65 11.72 1.37
CA LEU A 584 -24.53 10.66 1.87
C LEU A 584 -24.91 10.92 3.33
N GLU A 585 -23.96 11.35 4.17
CA GLU A 585 -24.23 11.73 5.55
C GLU A 585 -25.18 12.93 5.63
N GLN A 586 -24.96 13.98 4.82
CA GLN A 586 -25.88 15.13 4.76
C GLN A 586 -27.29 14.74 4.32
N LEU A 587 -27.39 13.89 3.29
CA LEU A 587 -28.67 13.33 2.84
C LEU A 587 -29.37 12.57 3.98
N GLY A 588 -28.62 11.70 4.66
CA GLY A 588 -29.11 10.94 5.80
C GLY A 588 -29.64 11.88 6.89
N VAL A 589 -28.86 12.88 7.31
CA VAL A 589 -29.28 13.88 8.31
C VAL A 589 -30.59 14.55 7.90
N GLN A 590 -30.67 15.05 6.66
CA GLN A 590 -31.85 15.76 6.18
C GLN A 590 -33.11 14.87 6.18
N VAL A 591 -32.99 13.64 5.69
CA VAL A 591 -34.11 12.69 5.61
C VAL A 591 -34.54 12.25 7.00
N TYR A 592 -33.58 11.92 7.88
CA TYR A 592 -33.89 11.50 9.24
C TYR A 592 -34.49 12.64 10.06
N ASP A 593 -33.98 13.87 9.94
CA ASP A 593 -34.51 15.00 10.69
C ASP A 593 -35.95 15.35 10.30
N THR A 594 -36.32 15.13 9.05
CA THR A 594 -37.67 15.36 8.56
C THR A 594 -38.61 14.20 8.87
N SER A 595 -38.14 12.96 8.69
CA SER A 595 -39.00 11.77 8.73
C SER A 595 -39.02 11.03 10.07
N LYS A 596 -37.96 11.19 10.88
CA LYS A 596 -37.67 10.42 12.10
C LYS A 596 -37.78 8.91 11.90
N SER A 597 -37.49 8.42 10.69
CA SER A 597 -37.65 7.02 10.29
C SER A 597 -36.33 6.43 9.84
N TYR A 598 -35.91 5.33 10.49
CA TYR A 598 -34.76 4.51 10.08
C TYR A 598 -34.93 4.05 8.63
N MET A 599 -36.04 3.37 8.33
CA MET A 599 -36.32 2.79 7.02
C MET A 599 -36.22 3.82 5.88
N LYS A 600 -36.86 4.99 6.04
CA LYS A 600 -36.81 6.04 5.00
C LYS A 600 -35.41 6.61 4.81
N THR A 601 -34.63 6.71 5.88
CA THR A 601 -33.26 7.20 5.84
C THR A 601 -32.36 6.18 5.14
N TYR A 602 -32.52 4.91 5.47
CA TYR A 602 -31.80 3.81 4.82
C TYR A 602 -32.08 3.78 3.32
N GLN A 603 -33.35 3.78 2.91
CA GLN A 603 -33.74 3.78 1.49
C GLN A 603 -33.15 4.97 0.70
N ALA A 604 -33.12 6.16 1.32
CA ALA A 604 -32.54 7.36 0.72
C ALA A 604 -31.03 7.22 0.47
N VAL A 605 -30.29 6.76 1.48
CA VAL A 605 -28.83 6.58 1.39
C VAL A 605 -28.49 5.40 0.46
N PHE A 606 -29.27 4.32 0.54
CA PHE A 606 -29.11 3.10 -0.26
C PHE A 606 -29.17 3.37 -1.75
N ILE A 607 -30.22 4.03 -2.26
CA ILE A 607 -30.34 4.27 -3.70
C ILE A 607 -29.18 5.13 -4.22
N MET A 608 -28.69 6.08 -3.40
CA MET A 608 -27.59 6.95 -3.81
C MET A 608 -26.26 6.20 -3.84
N LYS A 609 -26.00 5.38 -2.83
CA LYS A 609 -24.83 4.50 -2.78
C LYS A 609 -24.86 3.50 -3.95
N LEU A 610 -25.99 2.84 -4.17
CA LEU A 610 -26.16 1.86 -5.24
C LEU A 610 -26.02 2.49 -6.62
N THR A 611 -26.58 3.68 -6.85
CA THR A 611 -26.40 4.41 -8.13
C THR A 611 -24.93 4.76 -8.37
N ALA A 612 -24.22 5.13 -7.31
CA ALA A 612 -22.81 5.51 -7.41
C ALA A 612 -21.88 4.31 -7.64
N GLU A 613 -22.21 3.13 -7.10
CA GLU A 613 -21.33 1.96 -7.15
C GLU A 613 -21.73 0.94 -8.21
N GLN A 614 -23.03 0.81 -8.50
CA GLN A 614 -23.61 -0.22 -9.36
C GLN A 614 -24.74 0.35 -10.24
N PRO A 615 -24.42 1.30 -11.14
CA PRO A 615 -25.42 1.99 -11.98
C PRO A 615 -26.21 1.03 -12.89
N GLU A 616 -25.59 -0.07 -13.32
CA GLU A 616 -26.25 -1.08 -14.17
C GLU A 616 -27.35 -1.85 -13.41
N ILE A 617 -27.19 -2.07 -12.09
CA ILE A 617 -28.25 -2.61 -11.24
C ILE A 617 -29.42 -1.63 -11.19
N VAL A 618 -29.15 -0.35 -10.97
CA VAL A 618 -30.23 0.65 -10.93
C VAL A 618 -30.98 0.69 -12.26
N LYS A 619 -30.27 0.55 -13.39
CA LYS A 619 -30.87 0.48 -14.73
C LYS A 619 -31.72 -0.77 -14.96
N SER A 620 -31.39 -1.91 -14.33
CA SER A 620 -32.08 -3.19 -14.53
C SER A 620 -33.37 -3.34 -13.72
N TYR A 621 -33.55 -2.57 -12.64
CA TYR A 621 -34.73 -2.65 -11.78
C TYR A 621 -35.68 -1.46 -11.92
N SER A 622 -36.96 -1.71 -11.67
CA SER A 622 -37.97 -0.66 -11.52
C SER A 622 -37.83 0.04 -10.17
N VAL A 623 -38.38 1.25 -10.06
CA VAL A 623 -38.40 2.00 -8.79
C VAL A 623 -39.09 1.21 -7.67
N ALA A 624 -40.15 0.45 -7.98
CA ALA A 624 -40.83 -0.38 -6.99
C ALA A 624 -39.90 -1.49 -6.46
N GLU A 625 -39.22 -2.21 -7.36
CA GLU A 625 -38.28 -3.28 -6.99
C GLU A 625 -37.07 -2.74 -6.22
N LEU A 626 -36.50 -1.61 -6.64
CA LEU A 626 -35.40 -0.97 -5.89
C LEU A 626 -35.81 -0.58 -4.47
N ASN A 627 -37.08 -0.18 -4.28
CA ASN A 627 -37.61 0.15 -2.95
C ASN A 627 -37.81 -1.12 -2.11
N GLU A 628 -38.32 -2.19 -2.70
CA GLU A 628 -38.46 -3.49 -2.05
C GLU A 628 -37.09 -4.04 -1.62
N ILE A 629 -36.10 -4.05 -2.53
CA ILE A 629 -34.72 -4.48 -2.25
C ILE A 629 -34.13 -3.65 -1.10
N ALA A 630 -34.27 -2.33 -1.15
CA ALA A 630 -33.77 -1.45 -0.09
C ALA A 630 -34.41 -1.74 1.28
N ARG A 631 -35.69 -2.16 1.33
CA ARG A 631 -36.36 -2.57 2.58
C ARG A 631 -35.78 -3.86 3.14
N VAL A 632 -35.50 -4.83 2.27
CA VAL A 632 -34.89 -6.11 2.66
C VAL A 632 -33.47 -5.88 3.16
N TYR A 633 -32.67 -5.05 2.49
CA TYR A 633 -31.35 -4.63 2.98
C TYR A 633 -31.45 -3.91 4.33
N ALA A 634 -32.35 -2.93 4.47
CA ALA A 634 -32.54 -2.22 5.73
C ALA A 634 -32.89 -3.16 6.90
N TYR A 635 -33.64 -4.22 6.63
CA TYR A 635 -33.99 -5.25 7.60
C TYR A 635 -32.79 -6.18 7.90
N GLY A 636 -32.10 -6.68 6.88
CA GLY A 636 -30.98 -7.61 7.03
C GLY A 636 -29.79 -7.06 7.81
N TYR A 637 -29.52 -5.75 7.73
CA TYR A 637 -28.40 -5.11 8.43
C TYR A 637 -28.79 -4.43 9.75
N ALA A 638 -30.07 -4.30 10.07
CA ALA A 638 -30.47 -3.62 11.31
C ALA A 638 -30.27 -4.51 12.53
N GLY A 639 -29.56 -4.00 13.54
CA GLY A 639 -29.64 -4.56 14.88
C GLY A 639 -31.07 -4.47 15.46
N GLU A 640 -31.47 -5.46 16.26
CA GLU A 640 -32.83 -5.55 16.84
C GLU A 640 -33.25 -4.31 17.66
N SER A 641 -32.29 -3.61 18.26
CA SER A 641 -32.54 -2.37 19.02
C SER A 641 -32.89 -1.17 18.13
N ILE A 642 -32.64 -1.25 16.82
CA ILE A 642 -32.81 -0.17 15.85
C ILE A 642 -34.05 -0.38 15.00
N PHE A 643 -34.25 -1.59 14.50
CA PHE A 643 -35.41 -1.93 13.67
C PHE A 643 -35.77 -3.40 13.83
N ASN A 644 -36.85 -3.68 14.58
CA ASN A 644 -37.38 -5.02 14.85
C ASN A 644 -38.85 -5.09 14.41
N PRO A 645 -39.13 -5.26 13.10
CA PRO A 645 -40.49 -5.33 12.58
C PRO A 645 -41.20 -6.60 13.08
N GLN A 646 -42.50 -6.49 13.38
CA GLN A 646 -43.31 -7.60 13.86
C GLN A 646 -44.61 -7.75 13.06
N GLY A 647 -45.22 -8.93 13.13
CA GLY A 647 -46.53 -9.20 12.53
C GLY A 647 -46.51 -9.06 11.00
N LYS A 648 -47.44 -8.26 10.45
CA LYS A 648 -47.61 -8.16 8.99
C LYS A 648 -46.39 -7.60 8.26
N GLU A 649 -45.64 -6.70 8.89
CA GLU A 649 -44.47 -6.08 8.27
C GLU A 649 -43.30 -7.07 8.13
N LEU A 650 -43.09 -7.93 9.14
CA LEU A 650 -42.10 -9.00 9.08
C LEU A 650 -42.45 -10.01 7.97
N VAL A 651 -43.71 -10.45 7.90
CA VAL A 651 -44.17 -11.38 6.86
C VAL A 651 -43.99 -10.79 5.46
N GLU A 652 -44.25 -9.48 5.30
CA GLU A 652 -44.00 -8.79 4.04
C GLU A 652 -42.50 -8.76 3.70
N LEU A 653 -41.62 -8.46 4.67
CA LEU A 653 -40.17 -8.42 4.46
C LEU A 653 -39.60 -9.79 4.09
N GLU A 654 -40.06 -10.87 4.72
CA GLU A 654 -39.67 -12.25 4.39
C GLU A 654 -40.14 -12.66 2.98
N GLN A 655 -41.33 -12.21 2.57
CA GLN A 655 -41.82 -12.43 1.20
C GLN A 655 -40.99 -11.64 0.18
N LEU A 656 -40.58 -10.42 0.51
CA LEU A 656 -39.71 -9.62 -0.34
C LEU A 656 -38.29 -10.21 -0.42
N ALA A 657 -37.75 -10.73 0.69
CA ALA A 657 -36.48 -11.44 0.72
C ALA A 657 -36.49 -12.63 -0.26
N LYS A 658 -37.53 -13.47 -0.19
CA LYS A 658 -37.77 -14.56 -1.15
C LYS A 658 -37.90 -14.07 -2.58
N LYS A 659 -38.66 -12.99 -2.81
CA LYS A 659 -38.87 -12.42 -4.16
C LYS A 659 -37.57 -11.96 -4.82
N HIS A 660 -36.65 -11.41 -4.05
CA HIS A 660 -35.39 -10.83 -4.53
C HIS A 660 -34.16 -11.72 -4.30
N HIS A 661 -34.39 -12.95 -3.82
CA HIS A 661 -33.37 -13.95 -3.47
C HIS A 661 -32.37 -13.43 -2.43
N LEU A 662 -32.84 -12.74 -1.41
CA LEU A 662 -32.04 -12.12 -0.33
C LEU A 662 -32.39 -12.76 1.02
N GLU A 663 -32.24 -14.08 1.09
CA GLU A 663 -32.57 -14.89 2.28
C GLU A 663 -31.33 -15.27 3.10
N LEU A 664 -30.16 -15.30 2.45
CA LEU A 664 -28.88 -15.72 3.01
C LEU A 664 -27.90 -14.53 3.01
N SER A 665 -27.00 -14.48 3.99
CA SER A 665 -26.00 -13.41 4.14
C SER A 665 -25.18 -13.18 2.88
N GLU A 666 -24.77 -14.25 2.21
CA GLU A 666 -23.91 -14.29 1.04
C GLU A 666 -24.61 -13.74 -0.23
N GLN A 667 -25.92 -13.53 -0.16
CA GLN A 667 -26.72 -12.91 -1.22
C GLN A 667 -26.79 -11.39 -1.08
N PHE A 668 -26.36 -10.82 0.05
CA PHE A 668 -26.29 -9.37 0.21
C PHE A 668 -24.94 -8.84 -0.27
N ASP A 669 -24.93 -7.60 -0.73
CA ASP A 669 -23.71 -6.84 -0.94
C ASP A 669 -23.34 -6.14 0.37
N ASP A 670 -22.47 -6.77 1.15
CA ASP A 670 -22.01 -6.25 2.45
C ASP A 670 -21.38 -4.87 2.34
N ARG A 671 -20.68 -4.57 1.23
CA ARG A 671 -20.10 -3.24 1.06
C ARG A 671 -21.17 -2.17 0.91
N VAL A 672 -22.23 -2.42 0.15
CA VAL A 672 -23.35 -1.47 0.04
C VAL A 672 -24.17 -1.45 1.33
N GLY A 673 -24.47 -2.62 1.90
CA GLY A 673 -25.28 -2.77 3.09
C GLY A 673 -24.69 -2.13 4.34
N ASP A 674 -23.46 -2.52 4.71
CA ASP A 674 -22.78 -2.02 5.89
C ASP A 674 -22.46 -0.53 5.81
N ASP A 675 -22.00 -0.05 4.64
CA ASP A 675 -21.71 1.37 4.45
C ASP A 675 -22.98 2.21 4.64
N VAL A 676 -24.10 1.79 4.05
CA VAL A 676 -25.39 2.48 4.20
C VAL A 676 -25.85 2.43 5.65
N TYR A 677 -25.79 1.26 6.29
CA TYR A 677 -26.18 1.09 7.68
C TYR A 677 -25.35 1.96 8.63
N SER A 678 -24.04 1.99 8.44
CA SER A 678 -23.09 2.81 9.21
C SER A 678 -23.41 4.31 9.10
N VAL A 679 -23.66 4.81 7.89
CA VAL A 679 -24.09 6.20 7.68
C VAL A 679 -25.41 6.49 8.41
N VAL A 680 -26.40 5.61 8.30
CA VAL A 680 -27.72 5.80 8.93
C VAL A 680 -27.62 5.78 10.45
N LEU A 681 -26.88 4.84 11.04
CA LEU A 681 -26.64 4.79 12.49
C LEU A 681 -25.96 6.05 13.00
N LYS A 682 -24.91 6.50 12.32
CA LYS A 682 -24.19 7.73 12.66
C LYS A 682 -25.13 8.93 12.70
N VAL A 683 -26.02 9.05 11.71
CA VAL A 683 -27.03 10.10 11.63
C VAL A 683 -28.03 10.05 12.78
N MET A 684 -28.52 8.86 13.12
CA MET A 684 -29.50 8.66 14.20
C MET A 684 -28.91 9.07 15.56
N ASN A 685 -27.73 8.55 15.89
CA ASN A 685 -27.05 8.80 17.15
C ASN A 685 -26.66 10.28 17.29
N ALA A 686 -26.15 10.90 16.22
CA ALA A 686 -25.79 12.31 16.22
C ALA A 686 -26.98 13.25 16.49
N THR A 687 -28.24 12.84 16.26
CA THR A 687 -29.40 13.73 16.38
C THR A 687 -29.85 13.94 17.82
N GLN A 688 -29.88 12.87 18.63
CA GLN A 688 -30.18 12.98 20.07
C GLN A 688 -29.06 13.77 20.79
N ASP A 689 -27.81 13.47 20.46
CA ASP A 689 -26.64 14.15 21.00
C ASP A 689 -26.59 15.64 20.64
N ARG A 690 -26.96 16.01 19.40
CA ARG A 690 -27.00 17.42 18.96
C ARG A 690 -28.03 18.25 19.73
N GLN A 691 -29.20 17.69 20.07
CA GLN A 691 -30.23 18.43 20.82
C GLN A 691 -29.84 18.68 22.27
N ALA A 692 -29.29 17.68 22.95
CA ALA A 692 -28.76 17.83 24.31
C ALA A 692 -27.59 18.81 24.34
N TRP A 693 -26.69 18.69 23.37
CA TRP A 693 -25.51 19.54 23.23
C TRP A 693 -25.85 21.01 22.95
N ASN A 694 -26.86 21.29 22.12
CA ASN A 694 -27.29 22.67 21.85
C ASN A 694 -27.86 23.35 23.11
N LYS A 695 -28.58 22.63 23.98
CA LYS A 695 -29.01 23.16 25.29
C LYS A 695 -27.81 23.44 26.21
N PHE A 696 -26.84 22.52 26.22
CA PHE A 696 -25.60 22.65 26.98
C PHE A 696 -24.79 23.89 26.59
N ILE A 697 -24.65 24.14 25.29
CA ILE A 697 -24.00 25.35 24.75
C ILE A 697 -24.71 26.63 25.19
N GLN A 698 -26.05 26.65 25.15
CA GLN A 698 -26.83 27.82 25.55
C GLN A 698 -26.67 28.15 27.05
N GLN A 699 -26.51 27.13 27.89
CA GLN A 699 -26.34 27.28 29.33
C GLN A 699 -24.97 27.88 29.69
N TYR A 700 -23.88 27.31 29.16
CA TYR A 700 -22.52 27.67 29.59
C TYR A 700 -21.81 28.70 28.72
N LYS A 701 -22.31 28.98 27.51
CA LYS A 701 -21.97 30.08 26.58
C LYS A 701 -20.53 30.18 26.05
N THR A 702 -19.50 30.02 26.87
CA THR A 702 -18.10 30.18 26.44
C THR A 702 -17.43 28.83 26.22
N PRO A 703 -16.51 28.70 25.25
CA PRO A 703 -15.83 27.42 24.99
C PRO A 703 -15.11 26.86 26.22
N LYS A 704 -14.47 27.73 27.01
CA LYS A 704 -13.74 27.33 28.21
C LYS A 704 -14.67 26.76 29.28
N THR A 705 -15.77 27.45 29.60
CA THR A 705 -16.74 26.98 30.59
C THR A 705 -17.49 25.73 30.11
N ILE A 706 -17.76 25.62 28.81
CA ILE A 706 -18.35 24.40 28.23
C ILE A 706 -17.38 23.22 28.36
N PHE A 707 -16.09 23.43 28.11
CA PHE A 707 -15.07 22.39 28.31
C PHE A 707 -15.03 21.95 29.77
N GLU A 708 -14.92 22.89 30.71
CA GLU A 708 -14.87 22.63 32.16
C GLU A 708 -16.03 21.75 32.63
N HIS A 709 -17.27 22.18 32.34
CA HIS A 709 -18.46 21.47 32.78
C HIS A 709 -18.68 20.15 32.05
N TYR A 710 -18.43 20.09 30.74
CA TYR A 710 -18.63 18.86 29.98
C TYR A 710 -17.62 17.79 30.39
N TYR A 711 -16.36 18.16 30.59
CA TYR A 711 -15.33 17.24 31.06
C TYR A 711 -15.72 16.63 32.42
N ALA A 712 -16.08 17.47 33.39
CA ALA A 712 -16.48 17.01 34.72
C ALA A 712 -17.74 16.11 34.69
N GLU A 713 -18.76 16.46 33.89
CA GLU A 713 -19.97 15.65 33.77
C GLU A 713 -19.72 14.28 33.11
N GLN A 714 -18.81 14.19 32.14
CA GLN A 714 -18.48 12.91 31.51
C GLN A 714 -17.59 12.05 32.40
N PHE A 715 -16.65 12.65 33.13
CA PHE A 715 -15.83 11.93 34.10
C PHE A 715 -16.70 11.28 35.19
N GLN A 716 -17.69 12.02 35.72
CA GLN A 716 -18.64 11.50 36.72
C GLN A 716 -19.60 10.43 36.21
N LYS A 717 -19.75 10.25 34.89
CA LYS A 717 -20.54 9.14 34.34
C LYS A 717 -19.77 7.84 34.33
N ALA A 718 -18.44 7.91 34.35
CA ALA A 718 -17.56 6.75 34.40
C ALA A 718 -17.26 6.32 35.85
N GLU A 719 -17.25 7.26 36.80
CA GLU A 719 -16.79 7.05 38.18
C GLU A 719 -17.81 7.55 39.23
N ASP A 720 -18.03 6.78 40.31
CA ASP A 720 -18.87 7.21 41.44
C ASP A 720 -18.03 7.96 42.49
N LEU A 721 -18.06 9.29 42.42
CA LEU A 721 -17.22 10.16 43.23
C LEU A 721 -17.96 10.73 44.46
N ASP A 722 -17.28 10.78 45.60
CA ASP A 722 -17.76 11.45 46.80
C ASP A 722 -17.70 12.99 46.70
N ALA A 723 -18.12 13.70 47.76
CA ALA A 723 -18.19 15.16 47.74
C ALA A 723 -16.80 15.85 47.68
N GLN A 724 -15.78 15.23 48.26
CA GLN A 724 -14.42 15.74 48.28
C GLN A 724 -13.74 15.47 46.93
N GLU A 725 -13.92 14.28 46.37
CA GLU A 725 -13.43 13.90 45.04
C GLU A 725 -14.08 14.74 43.93
N LYS A 726 -15.38 15.05 44.07
CA LYS A 726 -16.07 15.99 43.16
C LYS A 726 -15.48 17.40 43.20
N ALA A 727 -15.02 17.87 44.36
CA ALA A 727 -14.36 19.17 44.49
C ALA A 727 -12.99 19.16 43.82
N CYS A 728 -12.21 18.09 43.99
CA CYS A 728 -10.92 17.89 43.32
C CYS A 728 -11.08 17.80 41.79
N LEU A 729 -12.01 16.98 41.29
CA LEU A 729 -12.35 16.90 39.87
C LEU A 729 -12.73 18.27 39.29
N THR A 730 -13.53 19.07 40.02
CA THR A 730 -13.93 20.40 39.56
C THR A 730 -12.71 21.34 39.45
N ALA A 731 -11.79 21.29 40.42
CA ALA A 731 -10.56 22.07 40.38
C ALA A 731 -9.66 21.64 39.20
N THR A 732 -9.49 20.34 38.99
CA THR A 732 -8.72 19.77 37.86
C THR A 732 -9.35 20.13 36.52
N ALA A 733 -10.67 19.97 36.35
CA ALA A 733 -11.39 20.30 35.13
C ALA A 733 -11.23 21.78 34.74
N LYS A 734 -11.16 22.68 35.72
CA LYS A 734 -10.92 24.12 35.48
C LYS A 734 -9.50 24.40 34.95
N ILE A 735 -8.51 23.66 35.43
CA ILE A 735 -7.13 23.74 34.93
C ILE A 735 -7.04 23.15 33.51
N LEU A 736 -7.69 22.00 33.27
CA LEU A 736 -7.78 21.41 31.94
C LEU A 736 -8.51 22.31 30.94
N ALA A 737 -9.56 23.00 31.36
CA ALA A 737 -10.27 23.99 30.55
C ALA A 737 -9.38 25.20 30.20
N GLN A 738 -8.52 25.64 31.13
CA GLN A 738 -7.51 26.65 30.83
C GLN A 738 -6.47 26.13 29.83
N ALA A 739 -6.00 24.89 29.98
CA ALA A 739 -5.08 24.28 29.03
C ALA A 739 -5.70 24.12 27.63
N PHE A 740 -6.99 23.77 27.55
CA PHE A 740 -7.77 23.78 26.31
C PHE A 740 -7.80 25.18 25.67
N ASP A 741 -8.16 26.21 26.43
CA ASP A 741 -8.25 27.58 25.91
C ASP A 741 -6.87 28.12 25.49
N ASP A 742 -5.83 27.84 26.26
CA ASP A 742 -4.45 28.18 25.90
C ASP A 742 -4.02 27.44 24.62
N SER A 743 -4.37 26.18 24.46
CA SER A 743 -4.06 25.38 23.27
C SER A 743 -4.73 25.95 22.02
N ARG A 744 -6.02 26.30 22.10
CA ARG A 744 -6.75 26.99 21.00
C ARG A 744 -6.11 28.30 20.58
N ASN A 745 -5.41 28.95 21.50
CA ASN A 745 -4.71 30.21 21.27
C ASN A 745 -3.19 30.02 21.03
N ASN A 746 -2.71 28.79 20.83
CA ASN A 746 -1.30 28.44 20.65
C ASN A 746 -0.38 28.87 21.82
N LYS A 747 -0.92 28.92 23.04
CA LYS A 747 -0.25 29.34 24.29
C LYS A 747 -0.07 28.22 25.32
N LEU A 748 -0.50 26.99 25.02
CA LEU A 748 -0.34 25.85 25.93
C LEU A 748 1.13 25.64 26.30
N SER A 749 1.44 25.76 27.58
CA SER A 749 2.80 25.71 28.14
C SER A 749 2.77 25.23 29.60
N GLN A 750 3.95 25.16 30.25
CA GLN A 750 4.03 24.74 31.66
C GLN A 750 3.14 25.59 32.59
N LYS A 751 3.00 26.89 32.29
CA LYS A 751 2.13 27.81 33.06
C LYS A 751 0.65 27.40 33.03
N SER A 752 0.22 26.72 31.97
CA SER A 752 -1.16 26.27 31.82
C SER A 752 -1.52 25.14 32.78
N VAL A 753 -0.52 24.41 33.29
CA VAL A 753 -0.68 23.23 34.16
C VAL A 753 0.01 23.39 35.52
N GLU A 754 0.55 24.57 35.83
CA GLU A 754 1.39 24.79 37.02
C GLU A 754 0.66 24.54 38.35
N LYS A 755 -0.67 24.59 38.33
CA LYS A 755 -1.54 24.39 39.49
C LYS A 755 -1.99 22.94 39.66
N LEU A 756 -1.55 22.02 38.81
CA LEU A 756 -1.80 20.59 39.02
C LEU A 756 -0.83 20.06 40.09
N ASP A 757 -1.40 19.38 41.06
CA ASP A 757 -0.71 18.62 42.10
C ASP A 757 -0.87 17.11 41.86
N GLN A 758 -0.37 16.29 42.79
CA GLN A 758 -0.40 14.83 42.66
C GLN A 758 -1.83 14.29 42.74
N ASP A 759 -2.67 14.86 43.60
CA ASP A 759 -4.09 14.50 43.75
C ASP A 759 -4.89 14.84 42.48
N SER A 760 -4.47 15.87 41.74
CA SER A 760 -5.10 16.23 40.46
C SER A 760 -4.99 15.13 39.40
N LEU A 761 -3.97 14.27 39.46
CA LEU A 761 -3.67 13.28 38.41
C LEU A 761 -4.74 12.20 38.27
N GLU A 762 -5.37 11.82 39.37
CA GLU A 762 -6.45 10.83 39.38
C GLU A 762 -7.69 11.30 38.60
N TYR A 763 -7.78 12.61 38.35
CA TYR A 763 -8.89 13.24 37.64
C TYR A 763 -8.53 13.70 36.22
N ILE A 764 -7.41 13.21 35.65
CA ILE A 764 -6.98 13.52 34.28
C ILE A 764 -7.07 12.28 33.40
N ASP A 765 -8.17 12.18 32.67
CA ASP A 765 -8.33 11.32 31.50
C ASP A 765 -8.01 12.11 30.21
N TYR A 766 -6.97 11.67 29.50
CA TYR A 766 -6.46 12.28 28.26
C TYR A 766 -7.31 11.98 27.02
N ASP A 767 -8.02 10.86 27.02
CA ASP A 767 -8.97 10.51 25.96
C ASP A 767 -10.26 11.29 26.11
N LEU A 768 -10.74 11.42 27.35
CA LEU A 768 -11.86 12.32 27.66
C LEU A 768 -11.51 13.78 27.36
N TYR A 769 -10.27 14.20 27.65
CA TYR A 769 -9.79 15.55 27.34
C TYR A 769 -9.82 15.79 25.82
N ARG A 770 -9.32 14.82 25.04
CA ARG A 770 -9.31 14.86 23.57
C ARG A 770 -10.73 14.93 23.00
N THR A 771 -11.60 14.03 23.39
CA THR A 771 -12.98 13.98 22.87
C THR A 771 -13.78 15.21 23.26
N THR A 772 -13.58 15.74 24.48
CA THR A 772 -14.16 17.01 24.92
C THR A 772 -13.64 18.17 24.09
N TYR A 773 -12.32 18.26 23.88
CA TYR A 773 -11.70 19.30 23.06
C TYR A 773 -12.33 19.36 21.68
N GLU A 774 -12.38 18.22 20.98
CA GLU A 774 -12.91 18.12 19.63
C GLU A 774 -14.37 18.57 19.57
N LYS A 775 -15.20 18.11 20.52
CA LYS A 775 -16.63 18.43 20.56
C LYS A 775 -16.89 19.91 20.83
N VAL A 776 -16.16 20.52 21.77
CA VAL A 776 -16.26 21.97 22.03
C VAL A 776 -15.75 22.76 20.82
N GLN A 777 -14.60 22.40 20.25
CA GLN A 777 -14.00 23.11 19.12
C GLN A 777 -14.93 23.14 17.90
N LYS A 778 -15.56 22.01 17.55
CA LYS A 778 -16.52 21.92 16.44
C LYS A 778 -17.72 22.87 16.58
N SER A 779 -18.06 23.25 17.81
CA SER A 779 -19.25 24.05 18.13
C SER A 779 -19.03 25.56 18.07
N PHE A 780 -17.76 26.00 18.04
CA PHE A 780 -17.38 27.42 18.13
C PHE A 780 -16.41 27.83 17.02
N LYS A 781 -16.58 27.29 15.81
CA LYS A 781 -15.79 27.69 14.64
C LYS A 781 -15.81 29.21 14.48
N LYS A 782 -14.62 29.80 14.32
CA LYS A 782 -14.45 31.15 13.79
C LYS A 782 -14.35 31.08 12.27
#